data_AF-A0A8H4SMC5-F1
#
_entry.id   AF-A0A8H4SMC5-F1
#
_cell.length_a   1.000
_cell.length_b   1.000
_cell.length_c   1.000
_cell.angle_alpha   90.00
_cell.angle_beta   90.00
_cell.angle_gamma   90.00
#
_symmetry.space_group_name_H-M   'P 1'
#
loop_
_entity.id
_entity.type
_entity.pdbx_description
1 polymer ?
#
loop_
_entity_poly.entity_id
_entity_poly.type
_entity_poly.pdbx_seq_one_letter_code
_entity_poly.pdbx_strand_id
1 'polypeptide(L)'
;MGEGKTSVITPMVAAVLADGHDLLRIIVLKPLLRQSDALLSQRLGGLVNRRVYHIPFSRQSELSSSTVSQLQLIYQQCWRNRGILVALPEQILSFGLIGLDAAERNPGVFAPLISLENWLQRKCRDIIDESDEVMDTKLQLVYTMGTQQSLDGLSGRWETIQHLLRLVSIQAKRLHRDDPRCIEVDQSGYRYPILRFLKPGAIEQVIGYTLDVLRFIEHSELTTEDESVIREEFDESMFFTKLLVLRGLFAHRILRFSLADKRWLVEYGLHPSRCLMAVPYRAKGVPSESAEFGHPDVAVTLTCLSYYYEGLTKEQLRDCFILLAKLNDPSTEFQNWVSLCLDDLPAGLQTNSGVNLQDDQTFSQTPFPLLRYQKEILDFYLSHFVFSREAREFPRKLSSSAWDIPACRGLQLTTGFSGTNDNRFLLPLSVRQRDLDELLHINAMVLGLLLREVNRQCILAEDEEGLQLDVDGLLKLVVRTGQHSTMTRPVRVLIDVGAQILEAGNQSVAQNDEIMVIDREGHVETLFSSSFRQRMGACLVFLDQHHSRGVDLKLPPTTRAAVTLGPRLTKDRLVQACNRLRGLEKCQSLLFLIPPEVSNNMRFVLGISSDRDFTSADVLKWSMIQTCQTLDNLRPLWANQGLQYHKKMSLWDLLVEQRNPAREIASSMQEREARTLSQLYAPWNEYEESTHTYNITEGDLKYGEVQELLKTLQSTAEHVVTSAYLHEEQERELACEVEREQQVSRPPSYTPCKHNLHDDIRHFAKFGEFPGNQPSKAVTLAFHGLANTSAGKLYHPHSLGSGLYSTLDFNETVEISPNDPMDDFCKQVNWILSSVHSDVLIINARLNIYAPRLTKPMRSFRHLDFLGIGANIPTQPNDTMTRCLEMFSGSLYFASFEDYQNFRSFLGLVTDGLGDIPEGGMTNEGFVKFFARLELEWPVDSAFVKSPLPFLAALVHIRTKGNGYQQSHVGTIIKAMPLGAEWF
;
A
#
# COMPACT_ATOMS: atom_id res chain seq x y z
N MET A 1 -20.15 -15.11 -27.61
CA MET A 1 -19.50 -13.77 -27.49
C MET A 1 -19.30 -13.18 -28.87
N GLY A 2 -19.53 -11.87 -29.07
CA GLY A 2 -19.29 -11.21 -30.38
C GLY A 2 -20.48 -11.19 -31.35
N GLU A 3 -21.59 -11.85 -31.02
CA GLU A 3 -22.82 -11.91 -31.83
C GLU A 3 -23.75 -10.69 -31.64
N GLY A 4 -23.28 -9.63 -30.98
CA GLY A 4 -24.02 -8.37 -30.84
C GLY A 4 -24.86 -8.20 -29.57
N LYS A 5 -24.37 -8.64 -28.40
CA LYS A 5 -25.01 -8.34 -27.09
C LYS A 5 -25.22 -6.83 -26.90
N THR A 6 -24.13 -6.07 -26.85
CA THR A 6 -24.17 -4.61 -26.72
C THR A 6 -24.81 -3.94 -27.93
N SER A 7 -24.54 -4.42 -29.15
CA SER A 7 -24.95 -3.75 -30.40
C SER A 7 -26.40 -4.01 -30.83
N VAL A 8 -27.03 -5.08 -30.35
CA VAL A 8 -28.38 -5.52 -30.75
C VAL A 8 -29.29 -5.72 -29.53
N ILE A 9 -28.90 -6.58 -28.59
CA ILE A 9 -29.75 -6.95 -27.44
C ILE A 9 -30.02 -5.73 -26.56
N THR A 10 -28.98 -5.01 -26.14
CA THR A 10 -29.12 -3.86 -25.23
C THR A 10 -30.04 -2.78 -25.81
N PRO A 11 -29.90 -2.31 -27.07
CA PRO A 11 -30.85 -1.38 -27.68
C PRO A 11 -32.28 -1.93 -27.79
N MET A 12 -32.46 -3.21 -28.13
CA MET A 12 -33.79 -3.82 -28.24
C MET A 12 -34.52 -3.84 -26.90
N VAL A 13 -33.83 -4.28 -25.84
CA VAL A 13 -34.39 -4.28 -24.48
C VAL A 13 -34.66 -2.86 -24.01
N ALA A 14 -33.74 -1.93 -24.28
CA ALA A 14 -33.90 -0.53 -23.91
C ALA A 14 -35.12 0.14 -24.58
N ALA A 15 -35.40 -0.19 -25.85
CA ALA A 15 -36.56 0.34 -26.56
C ALA A 15 -37.90 -0.04 -25.90
N VAL A 16 -37.95 -1.23 -25.27
CA VAL A 16 -39.12 -1.77 -24.57
C VAL A 16 -39.20 -1.26 -23.14
N LEU A 17 -38.09 -1.32 -22.38
CA LEU A 17 -38.08 -1.01 -20.95
C LEU A 17 -38.09 0.50 -20.65
N ALA A 18 -37.72 1.35 -21.60
CA ALA A 18 -37.94 2.79 -21.49
C ALA A 18 -39.42 3.12 -21.78
N ASP A 19 -40.34 2.66 -20.94
CA ASP A 19 -41.79 2.77 -21.15
C ASP A 19 -42.43 3.99 -20.45
N GLY A 20 -41.70 4.60 -19.50
CA GLY A 20 -42.18 5.70 -18.66
C GLY A 20 -42.92 5.25 -17.39
N HIS A 21 -43.03 3.94 -17.14
CA HIS A 21 -43.39 3.40 -15.84
C HIS A 21 -42.16 3.47 -14.91
N ASP A 22 -41.03 2.96 -15.40
CA ASP A 22 -39.74 2.95 -14.69
C ASP A 22 -38.68 3.79 -15.42
N LEU A 23 -37.67 4.24 -14.68
CA LEU A 23 -36.50 4.92 -15.21
C LEU A 23 -35.50 3.85 -15.68
N LEU A 24 -35.34 3.68 -16.99
CA LEU A 24 -34.35 2.74 -17.51
C LEU A 24 -32.93 3.24 -17.25
N ARG A 25 -32.12 2.44 -16.57
CA ARG A 25 -30.69 2.67 -16.36
C ARG A 25 -29.87 1.51 -16.91
N ILE A 26 -28.90 1.81 -17.77
CA ILE A 26 -27.97 0.86 -18.39
C ILE A 26 -26.60 1.08 -17.78
N ILE A 27 -26.10 0.05 -17.11
CA ILE A 27 -24.82 0.04 -16.41
C ILE A 27 -23.78 -0.59 -17.34
N VAL A 28 -22.70 0.15 -17.62
CA VAL A 28 -21.63 -0.26 -18.53
C VAL A 28 -20.26 0.02 -17.91
N LEU A 29 -19.25 -0.74 -18.32
CA LEU A 29 -17.87 -0.48 -17.91
C LEU A 29 -17.36 0.84 -18.49
N LYS A 30 -16.46 1.52 -17.77
CA LYS A 30 -15.85 2.80 -18.21
C LYS A 30 -15.32 2.79 -19.65
N PRO A 31 -14.60 1.75 -20.14
CA PRO A 31 -14.13 1.69 -21.52
C PRO A 31 -15.27 1.62 -22.56
N LEU A 32 -16.44 1.07 -22.18
CA LEU A 32 -17.60 0.90 -23.06
C LEU A 32 -18.55 2.11 -23.07
N LEU A 33 -18.31 3.11 -22.21
CA LEU A 33 -19.22 4.25 -22.03
C LEU A 33 -19.46 5.01 -23.33
N ARG A 34 -18.39 5.49 -23.97
CA ARG A 34 -18.48 6.29 -25.21
C ARG A 34 -19.11 5.48 -26.35
N GLN A 35 -18.74 4.20 -26.46
CA GLN A 35 -19.28 3.31 -27.49
C GLN A 35 -20.79 3.07 -27.27
N SER A 36 -21.20 2.82 -26.02
CA SER A 36 -22.59 2.57 -25.66
C SER A 36 -23.47 3.80 -25.88
N ASP A 37 -22.99 4.98 -25.49
CA ASP A 37 -23.69 6.25 -25.69
C ASP A 37 -23.92 6.54 -27.19
N ALA A 38 -22.86 6.44 -28.00
CA ALA A 38 -22.95 6.64 -29.45
C ALA A 38 -23.89 5.63 -30.12
N LEU A 39 -23.80 4.35 -29.73
CA LEU A 39 -24.63 3.28 -30.27
C LEU A 39 -26.10 3.48 -29.91
N LEU A 40 -26.43 3.71 -28.63
CA LEU A 40 -27.81 3.90 -28.17
C LEU A 40 -28.42 5.15 -28.80
N SER A 41 -27.65 6.24 -28.89
CA SER A 41 -28.07 7.46 -29.58
C SER A 41 -28.35 7.21 -31.07
N GLN A 42 -27.48 6.49 -31.76
CA GLN A 42 -27.67 6.13 -33.18
C GLN A 42 -28.91 5.25 -33.39
N ARG A 43 -29.15 4.27 -32.52
CA ARG A 43 -30.20 3.27 -32.70
C ARG A 43 -31.56 3.74 -32.22
N LEU A 44 -31.61 4.51 -31.14
CA LEU A 44 -32.84 4.86 -30.43
C LEU A 44 -33.16 6.36 -30.45
N GLY A 45 -32.19 7.22 -30.77
CA GLY A 45 -32.40 8.68 -30.84
C GLY A 45 -33.15 9.16 -32.09
N GLY A 46 -33.31 8.32 -33.12
CA GLY A 46 -34.04 8.62 -34.35
C GLY A 46 -35.57 8.50 -34.19
N LEU A 47 -36.22 7.68 -35.01
CA LEU A 47 -37.69 7.50 -35.01
C LEU A 47 -38.27 7.05 -33.66
N VAL A 48 -37.49 6.29 -32.87
CA VAL A 48 -37.91 5.84 -31.53
C VAL A 48 -37.86 7.00 -30.51
N ASN A 49 -37.12 8.07 -30.81
CA ASN A 49 -37.00 9.32 -30.05
C ASN A 49 -36.67 9.11 -28.56
N ARG A 50 -35.72 8.23 -28.27
CA ARG A 50 -35.19 8.02 -26.91
C ARG A 50 -33.94 8.85 -26.73
N ARG A 51 -33.99 9.80 -25.81
CA ARG A 51 -32.81 10.58 -25.42
C ARG A 51 -31.93 9.77 -24.46
N VAL A 52 -30.64 9.74 -24.71
CA VAL A 52 -29.64 9.16 -23.80
C VAL A 52 -29.16 10.25 -22.83
N TYR A 53 -29.04 9.88 -21.57
CA TYR A 53 -28.57 10.72 -20.47
C TYR A 53 -27.35 10.06 -19.84
N HIS A 54 -26.32 10.85 -19.55
CA HIS A 54 -25.19 10.43 -18.71
C HIS A 54 -24.93 11.55 -17.71
N ILE A 55 -24.88 11.21 -16.43
CA ILE A 55 -24.66 12.17 -15.35
C ILE A 55 -23.43 11.70 -14.59
N PRO A 56 -22.23 12.24 -14.88
CA PRO A 56 -21.03 11.87 -14.15
C PRO A 56 -21.16 12.32 -12.69
N PHE A 57 -20.75 11.45 -11.78
CA PHE A 57 -20.82 11.69 -10.34
C PHE A 57 -19.60 11.08 -9.64
N SER A 58 -19.11 11.78 -8.63
CA SER A 58 -18.06 11.35 -7.69
C SER A 58 -18.22 12.10 -6.37
N ARG A 59 -17.53 11.69 -5.30
CA ARG A 59 -17.47 12.41 -4.01
C ARG A 59 -17.08 13.88 -4.15
N GLN A 60 -16.28 14.23 -5.16
CA GLN A 60 -15.80 15.60 -5.40
C GLN A 60 -16.88 16.53 -5.97
N SER A 61 -18.05 16.01 -6.33
CA SER A 61 -19.14 16.82 -6.89
C SER A 61 -19.65 17.82 -5.85
N GLU A 62 -19.62 19.11 -6.17
CA GLU A 62 -20.12 20.16 -5.26
C GLU A 62 -21.64 20.07 -5.12
N LEU A 63 -22.10 19.71 -3.92
CA LEU A 63 -23.53 19.54 -3.62
C LEU A 63 -24.07 20.66 -2.75
N SER A 64 -25.04 21.38 -3.32
CA SER A 64 -25.92 22.30 -2.62
C SER A 64 -27.37 21.81 -2.71
N SER A 65 -28.26 22.34 -1.87
CA SER A 65 -29.69 21.96 -1.93
C SER A 65 -30.31 22.25 -3.30
N SER A 66 -29.85 23.29 -4.02
CA SER A 66 -30.28 23.57 -5.39
C SER A 66 -29.71 22.55 -6.38
N THR A 67 -28.44 22.15 -6.24
CA THR A 67 -27.83 21.09 -7.07
C THR A 67 -28.61 19.78 -6.94
N VAL A 68 -28.92 19.35 -5.72
CA VAL A 68 -29.69 18.11 -5.47
C VAL A 68 -31.09 18.20 -6.11
N SER A 69 -31.74 19.37 -6.00
CA SER A 69 -33.04 19.61 -6.64
C SER A 69 -32.94 19.56 -8.18
N GLN A 70 -31.86 20.08 -8.77
CA GLN A 70 -31.61 20.00 -10.21
C GLN A 70 -31.36 18.56 -10.67
N LEU A 71 -30.56 17.78 -9.93
CA LEU A 71 -30.34 16.36 -10.21
C LEU A 71 -31.67 15.61 -10.20
N GLN A 72 -32.50 15.83 -9.18
CA GLN A 72 -33.84 15.24 -9.11
C GLN A 72 -34.70 15.61 -10.33
N LEU A 73 -34.66 16.87 -10.79
CA LEU A 73 -35.37 17.30 -12.00
C LEU A 73 -34.85 16.59 -13.25
N ILE A 74 -33.54 16.44 -13.41
CA ILE A 74 -32.95 15.75 -14.57
C ILE A 74 -33.38 14.28 -14.59
N TYR A 75 -33.31 13.58 -13.46
CA TYR A 75 -33.76 12.19 -13.37
C TYR A 75 -35.26 12.05 -13.66
N GLN A 76 -36.10 12.96 -13.13
CA GLN A 76 -37.52 12.98 -13.43
C GLN A 76 -37.82 13.30 -14.90
N GLN A 77 -37.04 14.17 -15.54
CA GLN A 77 -37.16 14.43 -16.97
C GLN A 77 -36.76 13.22 -17.80
N CYS A 78 -35.64 12.56 -17.45
CA CYS A 78 -35.24 11.31 -18.10
C CYS A 78 -36.37 10.27 -18.02
N TRP A 79 -36.95 10.10 -16.84
CA TRP A 79 -38.07 9.18 -16.63
C TRP A 79 -39.32 9.57 -17.46
N ARG A 80 -39.81 10.81 -17.34
CA ARG A 80 -41.03 11.28 -18.04
C ARG A 80 -40.90 11.25 -19.55
N ASN A 81 -39.72 11.58 -20.08
CA ASN A 81 -39.43 11.55 -21.50
C ASN A 81 -39.08 10.16 -22.01
N ARG A 82 -39.15 9.14 -21.13
CA ARG A 82 -38.79 7.77 -21.44
C ARG A 82 -37.39 7.67 -22.05
N GLY A 83 -36.47 8.43 -21.48
CA GLY A 83 -35.05 8.45 -21.80
C GLY A 83 -34.33 7.24 -21.22
N ILE A 84 -33.05 7.15 -21.55
CA ILE A 84 -32.16 6.06 -21.16
C ILE A 84 -31.02 6.67 -20.36
N LEU A 85 -30.86 6.29 -19.10
CA LEU A 85 -29.74 6.70 -18.26
C LEU A 85 -28.59 5.71 -18.44
N VAL A 86 -27.44 6.15 -18.94
CA VAL A 86 -26.21 5.35 -18.99
C VAL A 86 -25.34 5.74 -17.79
N ALA A 87 -24.96 4.77 -16.97
CA ALA A 87 -24.21 4.99 -15.74
C ALA A 87 -23.02 4.02 -15.64
N LEU A 88 -21.97 4.47 -14.94
CA LEU A 88 -20.86 3.60 -14.55
C LEU A 88 -21.11 2.99 -13.15
N PRO A 89 -20.58 1.78 -12.86
CA PRO A 89 -20.72 1.16 -11.54
C PRO A 89 -20.24 2.09 -10.42
N GLU A 90 -19.09 2.72 -10.58
CA GLU A 90 -18.47 3.56 -9.55
C GLU A 90 -19.32 4.80 -9.26
N GLN A 91 -20.00 5.35 -10.26
CA GLN A 91 -20.91 6.49 -10.11
C GLN A 91 -22.16 6.13 -9.29
N ILE A 92 -22.69 4.91 -9.48
CA ILE A 92 -23.84 4.41 -8.72
C ILE A 92 -23.45 4.20 -7.27
N LEU A 93 -22.32 3.51 -7.04
CA LEU A 93 -21.80 3.26 -5.70
C LEU A 93 -21.49 4.59 -4.98
N SER A 94 -20.85 5.55 -5.66
CA SER A 94 -20.48 6.87 -5.13
C SER A 94 -21.72 7.67 -4.72
N PHE A 95 -22.76 7.65 -5.55
CA PHE A 95 -24.03 8.29 -5.22
C PHE A 95 -24.75 7.61 -4.03
N GLY A 96 -24.63 6.29 -3.88
CA GLY A 96 -25.12 5.58 -2.70
C GLY A 96 -24.41 5.99 -1.39
N LEU A 97 -23.13 6.35 -1.46
CA LEU A 97 -22.33 6.75 -0.30
C LEU A 97 -22.45 8.24 0.05
N ILE A 98 -22.67 9.13 -0.92
CA ILE A 98 -22.64 10.59 -0.67
C ILE A 98 -23.74 11.06 0.28
N GLY A 99 -24.91 10.39 0.27
CA GLY A 99 -25.98 10.65 1.23
C GLY A 99 -25.51 10.38 2.65
N LEU A 100 -24.81 9.27 2.88
CA LEU A 100 -24.29 8.91 4.20
C LEU A 100 -23.16 9.84 4.65
N ASP A 101 -22.25 10.22 3.74
CA ASP A 101 -21.17 11.19 3.99
C ASP A 101 -21.70 12.57 4.40
N ALA A 102 -22.79 13.01 3.76
CA ALA A 102 -23.42 14.29 4.03
C ALA A 102 -23.99 14.41 5.45
N ALA A 103 -24.26 13.29 6.15
CA ALA A 103 -24.73 13.31 7.53
C ALA A 103 -23.78 14.06 8.47
N GLU A 104 -22.47 13.90 8.27
CA GLU A 104 -21.43 14.58 9.06
C GLU A 104 -20.99 15.89 8.39
N ARG A 105 -20.79 15.90 7.06
CA ARG A 105 -20.11 17.01 6.37
C ARG A 105 -21.02 18.12 5.87
N ASN A 106 -22.20 17.77 5.38
CA ASN A 106 -23.13 18.74 4.82
C ASN A 106 -24.57 18.38 5.20
N PRO A 107 -24.97 18.62 6.46
CA PRO A 107 -26.24 18.12 6.93
C PRO A 107 -27.47 18.78 6.28
N GLY A 108 -27.29 19.92 5.60
CA GLY A 108 -28.34 20.61 4.87
C GLY A 108 -28.80 19.87 3.60
N VAL A 109 -27.96 19.00 3.04
CA VAL A 109 -28.29 18.18 1.85
C VAL A 109 -28.51 16.70 2.18
N PHE A 110 -28.26 16.28 3.42
CA PHE A 110 -28.42 14.90 3.90
C PHE A 110 -29.79 14.30 3.55
N ALA A 111 -30.88 14.84 4.12
CA ALA A 111 -32.22 14.29 3.90
C ALA A 111 -32.67 14.34 2.42
N PRO A 112 -32.43 15.43 1.65
CA PRO A 112 -32.68 15.45 0.21
C PRO A 112 -31.94 14.37 -0.57
N LEU A 113 -30.66 14.11 -0.26
CA LEU A 113 -29.87 13.08 -0.95
C LEU A 113 -30.38 11.68 -0.65
N ILE A 114 -30.65 11.37 0.62
CA ILE A 114 -31.25 10.09 1.03
C ILE A 114 -32.59 9.88 0.32
N SER A 115 -33.43 10.92 0.24
CA SER A 115 -34.72 10.85 -0.44
C SER A 115 -34.56 10.60 -1.94
N LEU A 116 -33.59 11.25 -2.59
CA LEU A 116 -33.31 11.05 -4.01
C LEU A 116 -32.75 9.66 -4.29
N GLU A 117 -31.84 9.15 -3.46
CA GLU A 117 -31.28 7.81 -3.61
C GLU A 117 -32.35 6.73 -3.42
N ASN A 118 -33.19 6.84 -2.39
CA ASN A 118 -34.33 5.95 -2.23
C ASN A 118 -35.32 6.02 -3.41
N TRP A 119 -35.51 7.21 -4.01
CA TRP A 119 -36.32 7.33 -5.22
C TRP A 119 -35.69 6.59 -6.40
N LEU A 120 -34.37 6.71 -6.60
CA LEU A 120 -33.65 6.00 -7.66
C LEU A 120 -33.72 4.49 -7.47
N GLN A 121 -33.46 3.97 -6.26
CA GLN A 121 -33.55 2.54 -5.97
C GLN A 121 -34.93 1.95 -6.25
N ARG A 122 -36.01 2.73 -6.03
CA ARG A 122 -37.40 2.29 -6.28
C ARG A 122 -37.85 2.46 -7.72
N LYS A 123 -37.27 3.41 -8.46
CA LYS A 123 -37.72 3.77 -9.82
C LYS A 123 -36.83 3.27 -10.93
N CYS A 124 -35.57 2.95 -10.67
CA CYS A 124 -34.67 2.46 -11.70
C CYS A 124 -35.00 1.01 -12.07
N ARG A 125 -35.05 0.75 -13.38
CA ARG A 125 -35.03 -0.60 -13.95
C ARG A 125 -33.66 -0.79 -14.57
N ASP A 126 -32.85 -1.66 -13.98
CA ASP A 126 -31.43 -1.77 -14.32
C ASP A 126 -31.15 -2.87 -15.37
N ILE A 127 -30.39 -2.50 -16.41
CA ILE A 127 -29.74 -3.42 -17.36
C ILE A 127 -28.24 -3.34 -17.16
N ILE A 128 -27.56 -4.47 -17.04
CA ILE A 128 -26.10 -4.52 -16.91
C ILE A 128 -25.49 -5.17 -18.15
N ASP A 129 -24.61 -4.46 -18.84
CA ASP A 129 -23.76 -5.05 -19.88
C ASP A 129 -22.44 -5.55 -19.27
N GLU A 130 -21.98 -6.72 -19.71
CA GLU A 130 -20.83 -7.45 -19.14
C GLU A 130 -20.93 -7.61 -17.62
N SER A 131 -22.05 -8.21 -17.18
CA SER A 131 -22.43 -8.32 -15.77
C SER A 131 -21.43 -9.07 -14.88
N ASP A 132 -20.62 -9.96 -15.46
CA ASP A 132 -19.55 -10.69 -14.77
C ASP A 132 -18.33 -9.82 -14.42
N GLU A 133 -18.11 -8.72 -15.15
CA GLU A 133 -17.05 -7.74 -14.84
C GLU A 133 -17.58 -6.58 -14.00
N VAL A 134 -18.80 -6.10 -14.28
CA VAL A 134 -19.43 -5.03 -13.49
C VAL A 134 -19.62 -5.44 -12.01
N MET A 135 -19.85 -6.74 -11.76
CA MET A 135 -20.01 -7.30 -10.42
C MET A 135 -18.79 -8.11 -9.96
N ASP A 136 -17.58 -7.74 -10.41
CA ASP A 136 -16.35 -8.37 -9.90
C ASP A 136 -16.21 -8.11 -8.39
N THR A 137 -16.01 -9.17 -7.61
CA THR A 137 -15.84 -9.14 -6.15
C THR A 137 -14.70 -8.24 -5.69
N LYS A 138 -13.69 -8.03 -6.53
CA LYS A 138 -12.56 -7.15 -6.18
C LYS A 138 -12.93 -5.68 -6.18
N LEU A 139 -14.05 -5.29 -6.80
CA LEU A 139 -14.48 -3.89 -6.86
C LEU A 139 -15.14 -3.47 -5.55
N GLN A 140 -14.47 -2.56 -4.83
CA GLN A 140 -15.04 -1.85 -3.70
C GLN A 140 -14.76 -0.36 -3.84
N LEU A 141 -15.78 0.48 -3.64
CA LEU A 141 -15.66 1.92 -3.53
C LEU A 141 -15.62 2.33 -2.06
N VAL A 142 -14.68 3.19 -1.69
CA VAL A 142 -14.43 3.60 -0.31
C VAL A 142 -14.40 5.12 -0.17
N TYR A 143 -15.18 5.62 0.80
CA TYR A 143 -15.17 7.00 1.28
C TYR A 143 -14.48 7.06 2.64
N THR A 144 -13.31 7.67 2.71
CA THR A 144 -12.59 7.89 3.97
C THR A 144 -13.28 8.93 4.85
N MET A 145 -13.33 8.69 6.16
CA MET A 145 -14.06 9.49 7.15
C MET A 145 -13.16 9.88 8.34
N GLY A 146 -13.31 11.12 8.81
CA GLY A 146 -12.47 11.69 9.88
C GLY A 146 -11.22 12.39 9.36
N THR A 147 -10.32 12.74 10.28
CA THR A 147 -9.05 13.41 9.96
C THR A 147 -7.98 12.38 9.62
N GLN A 148 -7.19 12.66 8.59
CA GLN A 148 -6.05 11.83 8.21
C GLN A 148 -5.03 11.71 9.35
N GLN A 149 -4.50 10.51 9.59
CA GLN A 149 -3.47 10.22 10.58
C GLN A 149 -2.34 9.37 9.99
N SER A 150 -1.20 9.30 10.67
CA SER A 150 -0.07 8.44 10.26
C SER A 150 -0.36 6.98 10.54
N LEU A 151 0.16 6.07 9.71
CA LEU A 151 0.07 4.63 9.97
C LEU A 151 0.73 4.27 11.31
N ASP A 152 0.09 3.35 12.04
CA ASP A 152 0.67 2.76 13.26
C ASP A 152 2.03 2.08 12.98
N GLY A 153 2.93 2.13 13.96
CA GLY A 153 4.32 1.66 13.87
C GLY A 153 5.29 2.63 13.19
N LEU A 154 4.80 3.67 12.51
CA LEU A 154 5.58 4.73 11.85
C LEU A 154 6.76 4.14 11.05
N SER A 155 7.96 4.70 11.19
CA SER A 155 9.12 4.28 10.39
C SER A 155 9.59 2.86 10.66
N GLY A 156 9.36 2.34 11.87
CA GLY A 156 9.65 0.95 12.20
C GLY A 156 8.92 -0.05 11.28
N ARG A 157 7.74 0.32 10.77
CA ARG A 157 6.94 -0.51 9.88
C ARG A 157 7.57 -0.71 8.51
N TRP A 158 7.81 0.37 7.77
CA TRP A 158 8.42 0.26 6.44
C TRP A 158 9.91 -0.07 6.49
N GLU A 159 10.65 0.37 7.51
CA GLU A 159 12.05 -0.06 7.68
C GLU A 159 12.13 -1.58 7.84
N THR A 160 11.27 -2.20 8.64
CA THR A 160 11.26 -3.67 8.82
C THR A 160 11.05 -4.39 7.49
N ILE A 161 10.10 -3.93 6.67
CA ILE A 161 9.84 -4.45 5.33
C ILE A 161 11.07 -4.28 4.42
N GLN A 162 11.69 -3.10 4.40
CA GLN A 162 12.87 -2.81 3.59
C GLN A 162 14.07 -3.70 3.95
N HIS A 163 14.30 -3.96 5.24
CA HIS A 163 15.34 -4.88 5.71
C HIS A 163 15.02 -6.32 5.32
N LEU A 164 13.78 -6.76 5.47
CA LEU A 164 13.36 -8.10 5.07
C LEU A 164 13.55 -8.33 3.57
N LEU A 165 13.21 -7.35 2.73
CA LEU A 165 13.44 -7.43 1.29
C LEU A 165 14.94 -7.53 0.95
N ARG A 166 15.83 -6.87 1.70
CA ARG A 166 17.28 -7.11 1.53
C ARG A 166 17.63 -8.58 1.75
N LEU A 167 17.11 -9.21 2.81
CA LEU A 167 17.34 -10.65 3.07
C LEU A 167 16.77 -11.54 1.98
N VAL A 168 15.54 -11.26 1.51
CA VAL A 168 14.91 -11.99 0.39
C VAL A 168 15.82 -11.99 -0.84
N SER A 169 16.44 -10.86 -1.19
CA SER A 169 17.36 -10.79 -2.34
C SER A 169 18.57 -11.72 -2.19
N ILE A 170 19.11 -11.83 -0.97
CA ILE A 170 20.27 -12.69 -0.67
C ILE A 170 19.86 -14.16 -0.76
N GLN A 171 18.74 -14.53 -0.15
CA GLN A 171 18.27 -15.91 -0.14
C GLN A 171 17.75 -16.37 -1.50
N ALA A 172 17.13 -15.49 -2.29
CA ALA A 172 16.75 -15.80 -3.67
C ALA A 172 17.96 -16.09 -4.55
N LYS A 173 19.04 -15.30 -4.44
CA LYS A 173 20.31 -15.56 -5.12
C LYS A 173 20.97 -16.86 -4.67
N ARG A 174 20.85 -17.20 -3.38
CA ARG A 174 21.30 -18.50 -2.87
C ARG A 174 20.52 -19.64 -3.52
N LEU A 175 19.19 -19.60 -3.47
CA LEU A 175 18.34 -20.63 -4.08
C LEU A 175 18.58 -20.76 -5.58
N HIS A 176 18.77 -19.65 -6.30
CA HIS A 176 19.11 -19.68 -7.73
C HIS A 176 20.43 -20.40 -8.02
N ARG A 177 21.47 -20.19 -7.18
CA ARG A 177 22.74 -20.93 -7.32
C ARG A 177 22.58 -22.42 -7.02
N ASP A 178 21.70 -22.78 -6.09
CA ASP A 178 21.47 -24.15 -5.67
C ASP A 178 20.59 -24.93 -6.68
N ASP A 179 19.52 -24.31 -7.20
CA ASP A 179 18.67 -24.83 -8.28
C ASP A 179 18.11 -23.69 -9.17
N PRO A 180 18.78 -23.37 -10.30
CA PRO A 180 18.32 -22.34 -11.24
C PRO A 180 16.94 -22.62 -11.85
N ARG A 181 16.49 -23.89 -11.84
CA ARG A 181 15.17 -24.29 -12.36
C ARG A 181 14.05 -24.07 -11.35
N CYS A 182 14.38 -23.70 -10.11
CA CYS A 182 13.41 -23.42 -9.05
C CYS A 182 12.99 -21.95 -9.07
N ILE A 183 13.94 -21.05 -9.27
CA ILE A 183 13.76 -19.59 -9.27
C ILE A 183 14.67 -18.94 -10.30
N GLU A 184 14.13 -18.01 -11.07
CA GLU A 184 14.89 -17.11 -11.93
C GLU A 184 15.14 -15.79 -11.18
N VAL A 185 16.38 -15.29 -11.29
CA VAL A 185 16.83 -14.05 -10.65
C VAL A 185 17.37 -13.14 -11.74
N ASP A 186 16.53 -12.24 -12.23
CA ASP A 186 16.91 -11.25 -13.23
C ASP A 186 17.43 -9.99 -12.53
N GLN A 187 18.75 -9.77 -12.61
CA GLN A 187 19.42 -8.61 -12.04
C GLN A 187 20.35 -7.94 -13.06
N SER A 188 19.99 -6.72 -13.46
CA SER A 188 20.83 -5.85 -14.29
C SER A 188 21.53 -4.80 -13.44
N GLY A 189 22.87 -4.83 -13.37
CA GLY A 189 23.68 -3.89 -12.59
C GLY A 189 23.33 -3.92 -11.09
N TYR A 190 23.15 -2.74 -10.49
CA TYR A 190 22.80 -2.61 -9.06
C TYR A 190 21.30 -2.71 -8.77
N ARG A 191 20.45 -2.94 -9.79
CA ARG A 191 19.00 -3.07 -9.60
C ARG A 191 18.70 -4.19 -8.61
N TYR A 192 17.65 -4.04 -7.81
CA TYR A 192 17.16 -5.14 -7.01
C TYR A 192 16.65 -6.29 -7.92
N PRO A 193 16.92 -7.56 -7.60
CA PRO A 193 16.57 -8.66 -8.49
C PRO A 193 15.06 -8.81 -8.68
N ILE A 194 14.62 -8.94 -9.93
CA ILE A 194 13.26 -9.37 -10.26
C ILE A 194 13.21 -10.89 -10.15
N LEU A 195 12.32 -11.39 -9.30
CA LEU A 195 12.22 -12.81 -8.98
C LEU A 195 11.07 -13.46 -9.76
N ARG A 196 11.32 -14.63 -10.38
CA ARG A 196 10.27 -15.47 -10.96
C ARG A 196 10.35 -16.88 -10.38
N PHE A 197 9.28 -17.32 -9.74
CA PHE A 197 9.23 -18.64 -9.11
C PHE A 197 8.77 -19.69 -10.12
N LEU A 198 9.68 -20.57 -10.54
CA LEU A 198 9.44 -21.51 -11.64
C LEU A 198 8.80 -22.82 -11.17
N LYS A 199 8.91 -23.16 -9.89
CA LYS A 199 8.35 -24.38 -9.29
C LYS A 199 7.44 -24.08 -8.09
N PRO A 200 6.39 -24.89 -7.84
CA PRO A 200 5.64 -24.85 -6.58
C PRO A 200 6.59 -25.09 -5.39
N GLY A 201 6.40 -24.36 -4.28
CA GLY A 201 7.26 -24.49 -3.09
C GLY A 201 8.54 -23.64 -3.11
N ALA A 202 8.88 -23.01 -4.23
CA ALA A 202 10.11 -22.23 -4.36
C ALA A 202 10.13 -21.00 -3.44
N ILE A 203 9.00 -20.31 -3.31
CA ILE A 203 8.89 -19.15 -2.43
C ILE A 203 8.95 -19.56 -0.96
N GLU A 204 8.35 -20.68 -0.59
CA GLU A 204 8.43 -21.24 0.76
C GLU A 204 9.87 -21.59 1.14
N GLN A 205 10.72 -22.01 0.19
CA GLN A 205 12.16 -22.20 0.43
C GLN A 205 12.91 -20.88 0.68
N VAL A 206 12.64 -19.83 -0.11
CA VAL A 206 13.24 -18.50 0.12
C VAL A 206 12.81 -17.94 1.47
N ILE A 207 11.53 -18.08 1.82
CA ILE A 207 10.99 -17.68 3.13
C ILE A 207 11.66 -18.47 4.25
N GLY A 208 11.76 -19.80 4.11
CA GLY A 208 12.41 -20.66 5.09
C GLY A 208 13.88 -20.31 5.33
N TYR A 209 14.64 -19.96 4.27
CA TYR A 209 16.03 -19.50 4.41
C TYR A 209 16.18 -18.11 5.02
N THR A 210 15.10 -17.33 5.06
CA THR A 210 15.10 -15.99 5.65
C THR A 210 14.80 -16.03 7.15
N LEU A 211 14.29 -17.16 7.66
CA LEU A 211 13.85 -17.33 9.03
C LEU A 211 14.85 -18.13 9.88
N ASP A 212 15.42 -17.50 10.91
CA ASP A 212 15.88 -18.18 12.12
C ASP A 212 14.75 -17.99 13.17
N VAL A 213 13.99 -19.05 13.44
CA VAL A 213 12.54 -18.97 13.77
C VAL A 213 12.21 -18.67 15.25
N LEU A 214 11.25 -17.75 15.45
CA LEU A 214 10.29 -17.76 16.57
C LEU A 214 8.93 -18.28 16.07
N ARG A 215 8.30 -19.22 16.78
CA ARG A 215 6.98 -19.79 16.41
C ARG A 215 5.91 -18.71 16.18
N PHE A 216 6.00 -17.61 16.93
CA PHE A 216 5.12 -16.45 16.83
C PHE A 216 5.09 -15.79 15.45
N ILE A 217 6.19 -15.74 14.70
CA ILE A 217 6.18 -15.09 13.38
C ILE A 217 5.76 -16.05 12.26
N GLU A 218 5.88 -17.36 12.48
CA GLU A 218 5.65 -18.38 11.46
C GLU A 218 4.19 -18.84 11.39
N HIS A 219 3.55 -19.06 12.54
CA HIS A 219 2.23 -19.69 12.61
C HIS A 219 1.10 -18.69 12.90
N SER A 220 -0.02 -18.81 12.19
CA SER A 220 -1.23 -18.05 12.48
C SER A 220 -1.82 -18.44 13.85
N GLU A 221 -1.98 -19.74 14.11
CA GLU A 221 -2.46 -20.26 15.39
C GLU A 221 -1.30 -20.41 16.39
N LEU A 222 -1.54 -19.97 17.63
CA LEU A 222 -0.56 -20.01 18.72
C LEU A 222 -1.17 -20.68 19.96
N THR A 223 -0.31 -21.24 20.83
CA THR A 223 -0.79 -21.72 22.14
C THR A 223 -0.84 -20.57 23.14
N THR A 224 -1.63 -20.74 24.21
CA THR A 224 -1.70 -19.75 25.30
C THR A 224 -0.35 -19.51 25.97
N GLU A 225 0.53 -20.51 25.99
CA GLU A 225 1.90 -20.37 26.47
C GLU A 225 2.74 -19.49 25.53
N ASP A 226 2.65 -19.70 24.21
CA ASP A 226 3.35 -18.88 23.21
C ASP A 226 2.94 -17.40 23.36
N GLU A 227 1.65 -17.13 23.57
CA GLU A 227 1.14 -15.78 23.81
C GLU A 227 1.67 -15.17 25.11
N SER A 228 1.63 -15.91 26.22
CA SER A 228 2.12 -15.41 27.52
C SER A 228 3.58 -15.03 27.44
N VAL A 229 4.42 -15.87 26.82
CA VAL A 229 5.86 -15.62 26.67
C VAL A 229 6.10 -14.35 25.85
N ILE A 230 5.41 -14.19 24.72
CA ILE A 230 5.61 -13.00 23.88
C ILE A 230 5.17 -11.73 24.60
N ARG A 231 4.07 -11.78 25.35
CA ARG A 231 3.58 -10.62 26.10
C ARG A 231 4.49 -10.26 27.26
N GLU A 232 4.94 -11.25 28.03
CA GLU A 232 5.87 -11.03 29.15
C GLU A 232 7.20 -10.46 28.68
N GLU A 233 7.71 -10.93 27.54
CA GLU A 233 9.02 -10.53 27.01
C GLU A 233 8.97 -9.25 26.16
N PHE A 234 7.86 -8.98 25.47
CA PHE A 234 7.81 -7.93 24.44
C PHE A 234 6.68 -6.88 24.57
N ASP A 235 5.65 -6.99 25.42
CA ASP A 235 4.55 -5.99 25.44
C ASP A 235 5.04 -4.54 25.71
N GLU A 236 6.11 -4.36 26.50
CA GLU A 236 6.75 -3.06 26.75
C GLU A 236 8.00 -2.81 25.87
N SER A 237 8.30 -3.71 24.95
CA SER A 237 9.50 -3.68 24.09
C SER A 237 9.33 -2.83 22.84
N MET A 238 10.40 -2.15 22.45
CA MET A 238 10.46 -1.47 21.14
C MET A 238 10.52 -2.43 19.95
N PHE A 239 10.84 -3.71 20.19
CA PHE A 239 10.85 -4.73 19.15
C PHE A 239 9.45 -5.27 18.83
N PHE A 240 8.46 -5.03 19.69
CA PHE A 240 7.12 -5.58 19.53
C PHE A 240 6.47 -5.14 18.21
N THR A 241 6.61 -3.86 17.85
CA THR A 241 6.17 -3.34 16.55
C THR A 241 6.80 -4.11 15.38
N LYS A 242 8.11 -4.38 15.44
CA LYS A 242 8.82 -5.12 14.39
C LYS A 242 8.36 -6.58 14.34
N LEU A 243 8.15 -7.21 15.49
CA LEU A 243 7.64 -8.58 15.58
C LEU A 243 6.25 -8.73 14.97
N LEU A 244 5.34 -7.77 15.24
CA LEU A 244 4.01 -7.76 14.64
C LEU A 244 4.07 -7.59 13.12
N VAL A 245 4.93 -6.69 12.62
CA VAL A 245 5.13 -6.51 11.17
C VAL A 245 5.68 -7.79 10.53
N LEU A 246 6.67 -8.43 11.15
CA LEU A 246 7.22 -9.71 10.68
C LEU A 246 6.15 -10.81 10.69
N ARG A 247 5.32 -10.89 11.74
CA ARG A 247 4.19 -11.83 11.82
C ARG A 247 3.19 -11.58 10.68
N GLY A 248 2.86 -10.32 10.38
CA GLY A 248 2.04 -9.99 9.21
C GLY A 248 2.67 -10.47 7.88
N LEU A 249 3.96 -10.23 7.71
CA LEU A 249 4.70 -10.62 6.51
C LEU A 249 4.76 -12.14 6.30
N PHE A 250 4.93 -12.90 7.39
CA PHE A 250 5.09 -14.36 7.36
C PHE A 250 3.78 -15.12 7.65
N ALA A 251 3.28 -15.11 8.89
CA ALA A 251 2.09 -15.86 9.29
C ALA A 251 0.82 -15.44 8.52
N HIS A 252 0.66 -14.15 8.22
CA HIS A 252 -0.45 -13.64 7.39
C HIS A 252 -0.13 -13.60 5.88
N ARG A 253 1.01 -14.19 5.48
CA ARG A 253 1.40 -14.45 4.08
C ARG A 253 1.55 -13.22 3.18
N ILE A 254 1.68 -12.02 3.73
CA ILE A 254 1.80 -10.78 2.94
C ILE A 254 3.05 -10.80 2.05
N LEU A 255 4.17 -11.34 2.54
CA LEU A 255 5.40 -11.47 1.76
C LEU A 255 5.22 -12.46 0.61
N ARG A 256 4.64 -13.64 0.89
CA ARG A 256 4.32 -14.65 -0.13
C ARG A 256 3.41 -14.05 -1.22
N PHE A 257 2.35 -13.39 -0.80
CA PHE A 257 1.39 -12.74 -1.69
C PHE A 257 2.07 -11.69 -2.59
N SER A 258 2.88 -10.81 -2.01
CA SER A 258 3.53 -9.71 -2.73
C SER A 258 4.58 -10.20 -3.74
N LEU A 259 5.29 -11.30 -3.44
CA LEU A 259 6.36 -11.83 -4.29
C LEU A 259 5.89 -12.86 -5.33
N ALA A 260 4.93 -13.74 -5.00
CA ALA A 260 4.49 -14.82 -5.89
C ALA A 260 3.10 -14.57 -6.51
N ASP A 261 2.18 -13.96 -5.77
CA ASP A 261 0.78 -13.81 -6.20
C ASP A 261 0.52 -12.50 -6.97
N LYS A 262 1.48 -11.55 -6.95
CA LYS A 262 1.41 -10.26 -7.67
C LYS A 262 2.57 -10.10 -8.66
N ARG A 263 2.25 -9.78 -9.91
CA ARG A 263 3.23 -9.51 -10.99
C ARG A 263 3.40 -8.01 -11.24
N TRP A 264 4.64 -7.53 -11.13
CA TRP A 264 5.00 -6.14 -11.43
C TRP A 264 4.71 -5.81 -12.90
N LEU A 265 4.24 -4.58 -13.15
CA LEU A 265 3.72 -4.06 -14.41
C LEU A 265 2.51 -4.80 -15.00
N VAL A 266 1.98 -5.85 -14.36
CA VAL A 266 0.78 -6.56 -14.81
C VAL A 266 -0.37 -6.35 -13.84
N GLU A 267 -0.11 -6.56 -12.55
CA GLU A 267 -1.09 -6.46 -11.46
C GLU A 267 -0.81 -5.27 -10.55
N TYR A 268 0.40 -4.71 -10.57
CA TYR A 268 0.77 -3.52 -9.79
C TYR A 268 1.97 -2.76 -10.38
N GLY A 269 2.13 -1.50 -9.97
CA GLY A 269 3.27 -0.65 -10.29
C GLY A 269 3.02 0.80 -9.84
N LEU A 270 3.87 1.74 -10.28
CA LEU A 270 3.72 3.16 -9.92
C LEU A 270 2.72 3.87 -10.84
N HIS A 271 2.11 4.94 -10.32
CA HIS A 271 1.37 5.94 -11.11
C HIS A 271 1.74 7.35 -10.65
N PRO A 272 2.95 7.85 -10.97
CA PRO A 272 3.51 9.04 -10.32
C PRO A 272 2.70 10.33 -10.49
N SER A 273 1.91 10.45 -11.56
CA SER A 273 1.00 11.59 -11.78
C SER A 273 -0.23 11.58 -10.86
N ARG A 274 -0.50 10.46 -10.18
CA ARG A 274 -1.62 10.28 -9.25
C ARG A 274 -1.13 10.24 -7.80
N CYS A 275 -0.26 9.28 -7.47
CA CYS A 275 0.32 9.13 -6.14
C CYS A 275 1.69 8.44 -6.21
N LEU A 276 2.46 8.54 -5.12
CA LEU A 276 3.79 7.91 -5.06
C LEU A 276 3.77 6.45 -4.60
N MET A 277 2.63 5.94 -4.12
CA MET A 277 2.46 4.54 -3.72
C MET A 277 2.18 3.64 -4.92
N ALA A 278 2.47 2.34 -4.79
CA ALA A 278 2.08 1.36 -5.79
C ALA A 278 0.54 1.24 -5.87
N VAL A 279 0.02 1.17 -7.09
CA VAL A 279 -1.41 1.03 -7.39
C VAL A 279 -1.67 -0.28 -8.13
N PRO A 280 -2.89 -0.84 -8.05
CA PRO A 280 -3.31 -1.95 -8.89
C PRO A 280 -3.27 -1.58 -10.38
N TYR A 281 -2.90 -2.54 -11.21
CA TYR A 281 -2.90 -2.39 -12.67
C TYR A 281 -4.09 -3.16 -13.27
N ARG A 282 -4.80 -2.51 -14.20
CA ARG A 282 -5.95 -3.11 -14.89
C ARG A 282 -5.51 -4.09 -15.96
N ALA A 283 -4.34 -3.83 -16.53
CA ALA A 283 -3.66 -4.67 -17.48
C ALA A 283 -2.17 -4.31 -17.49
N LYS A 284 -1.40 -5.06 -18.28
CA LYS A 284 0.02 -4.79 -18.50
C LYS A 284 0.30 -3.31 -18.82
N GLY A 285 1.05 -2.63 -17.95
CA GLY A 285 1.48 -1.24 -18.12
C GLY A 285 0.38 -0.20 -17.96
N VAL A 286 -0.82 -0.60 -17.56
CA VAL A 286 -2.00 0.29 -17.44
C VAL A 286 -2.39 0.37 -15.95
N PRO A 287 -1.92 1.39 -15.22
CA PRO A 287 -2.30 1.60 -13.83
C PRO A 287 -3.79 1.92 -13.71
N SER A 288 -4.39 1.59 -12.57
CA SER A 288 -5.76 2.03 -12.27
C SER A 288 -5.77 3.51 -11.89
N GLU A 289 -6.72 4.25 -12.46
CA GLU A 289 -6.90 5.70 -12.24
C GLU A 289 -7.32 6.03 -10.79
N SER A 290 -7.97 5.10 -10.10
CA SER A 290 -8.59 5.33 -8.79
C SER A 290 -8.39 4.20 -7.76
N ALA A 291 -8.01 3.00 -8.18
CA ALA A 291 -7.86 1.87 -7.25
C ALA A 291 -6.56 1.95 -6.42
N GLU A 292 -6.61 1.49 -5.17
CA GLU A 292 -5.50 1.33 -4.22
C GLU A 292 -5.57 -0.07 -3.61
N PHE A 293 -4.49 -0.55 -3.00
CA PHE A 293 -4.52 -1.79 -2.23
C PHE A 293 -5.15 -1.53 -0.86
N GLY A 294 -6.17 -2.32 -0.49
CA GLY A 294 -6.88 -2.13 0.78
C GLY A 294 -6.03 -2.45 2.02
N HIS A 295 -5.04 -3.33 1.88
CA HIS A 295 -4.16 -3.73 2.98
C HIS A 295 -2.87 -2.86 3.04
N PRO A 296 -2.57 -2.16 4.16
CA PRO A 296 -1.46 -1.21 4.25
C PRO A 296 -0.08 -1.86 4.00
N ASP A 297 0.20 -3.02 4.59
CA ASP A 297 1.52 -3.67 4.41
C ASP A 297 1.71 -4.29 3.02
N VAL A 298 0.62 -4.64 2.31
CA VAL A 298 0.68 -4.98 0.89
C VAL A 298 1.06 -3.74 0.08
N ALA A 299 0.38 -2.61 0.33
CA ALA A 299 0.68 -1.35 -0.36
C ALA A 299 2.14 -0.91 -0.14
N VAL A 300 2.64 -0.95 1.10
CA VAL A 300 4.04 -0.60 1.43
C VAL A 300 5.02 -1.57 0.75
N THR A 301 4.79 -2.88 0.84
CA THR A 301 5.69 -3.90 0.24
C THR A 301 5.75 -3.76 -1.29
N LEU A 302 4.61 -3.64 -1.95
CA LEU A 302 4.54 -3.46 -3.41
C LEU A 302 5.12 -2.11 -3.86
N THR A 303 5.01 -1.06 -3.03
CA THR A 303 5.66 0.24 -3.28
C THR A 303 7.16 0.10 -3.25
N CYS A 304 7.74 -0.53 -2.21
CA CYS A 304 9.17 -0.81 -2.15
C CYS A 304 9.64 -1.57 -3.40
N LEU A 305 8.98 -2.68 -3.74
CA LEU A 305 9.33 -3.48 -4.92
C LEU A 305 9.25 -2.67 -6.22
N SER A 306 8.22 -1.83 -6.39
CA SER A 306 8.06 -1.02 -7.61
C SER A 306 9.23 -0.04 -7.81
N TYR A 307 9.64 0.69 -6.77
CA TYR A 307 10.80 1.58 -6.84
C TYR A 307 12.12 0.81 -7.00
N TYR A 308 12.24 -0.36 -6.37
CA TYR A 308 13.40 -1.23 -6.51
C TYR A 308 13.60 -1.75 -7.94
N TYR A 309 12.51 -1.99 -8.67
CA TYR A 309 12.55 -2.43 -10.06
C TYR A 309 12.70 -1.26 -11.05
N GLU A 310 11.97 -0.16 -10.84
CA GLU A 310 11.94 0.98 -11.77
C GLU A 310 13.15 1.91 -11.61
N GLY A 311 13.63 2.07 -10.37
CA GLY A 311 14.68 3.01 -9.98
C GLY A 311 14.19 4.46 -9.91
N LEU A 312 15.02 5.35 -9.37
CA LEU A 312 14.69 6.78 -9.27
C LEU A 312 14.80 7.48 -10.64
N THR A 313 13.96 8.50 -10.83
CA THR A 313 14.20 9.49 -11.88
C THR A 313 15.35 10.41 -11.51
N LYS A 314 15.82 11.19 -12.48
CA LYS A 314 16.93 12.14 -12.27
C LYS A 314 16.54 13.23 -11.27
N GLU A 315 15.31 13.70 -11.32
CA GLU A 315 14.74 14.69 -10.42
C GLU A 315 14.63 14.14 -9.00
N GLN A 316 14.08 12.93 -8.85
CA GLN A 316 13.99 12.26 -7.55
C GLN A 316 15.36 12.05 -6.91
N LEU A 317 16.36 11.65 -7.70
CA LEU A 317 17.73 11.51 -7.22
C LEU A 317 18.32 12.86 -6.76
N ARG A 318 18.04 13.96 -7.48
CA ARG A 318 18.45 15.31 -7.06
C ARG A 318 17.81 15.72 -5.75
N ASP A 319 16.53 15.43 -5.58
CA ASP A 319 15.82 15.71 -4.34
C ASP A 319 16.46 14.97 -3.15
N CYS A 320 16.91 13.73 -3.35
CA CYS A 320 17.69 13.01 -2.34
C CYS A 320 18.96 13.77 -1.95
N PHE A 321 19.76 14.26 -2.91
CA PHE A 321 20.97 15.04 -2.61
C PHE A 321 20.67 16.39 -1.93
N ILE A 322 19.57 17.05 -2.30
CA ILE A 322 19.14 18.30 -1.65
C ILE A 322 18.77 18.04 -0.18
N LEU A 323 18.10 16.92 0.11
CA LEU A 323 17.77 16.54 1.48
C LEU A 323 19.02 16.07 2.24
N LEU A 324 19.90 15.31 1.60
CA LEU A 324 21.18 14.85 2.14
C LEU A 324 21.97 16.03 2.73
N ALA A 325 22.10 17.13 1.97
CA ALA A 325 22.81 18.34 2.41
C ALA A 325 22.23 18.99 3.69
N LYS A 326 21.01 18.64 4.09
CA LYS A 326 20.34 19.13 5.31
C LYS A 326 20.42 18.15 6.48
N LEU A 327 20.94 16.94 6.28
CA LEU A 327 21.09 15.95 7.34
C LEU A 327 22.23 16.30 8.29
N ASN A 328 22.17 15.70 9.49
CA ASN A 328 23.19 15.87 10.52
C ASN A 328 24.53 15.22 10.16
N ASP A 329 24.51 14.11 9.40
CA ASP A 329 25.70 13.40 8.92
C ASP A 329 25.53 13.00 7.43
N PRO A 330 25.67 13.95 6.50
CA PRO A 330 25.53 13.69 5.07
C PRO A 330 26.63 12.80 4.51
N SER A 331 27.76 12.66 5.21
CA SER A 331 28.91 11.91 4.70
C SER A 331 28.70 10.42 4.89
N THR A 332 28.25 10.00 6.08
CA THR A 332 27.94 8.59 6.36
C THR A 332 26.79 8.09 5.48
N GLU A 333 25.70 8.87 5.35
CA GLU A 333 24.58 8.52 4.48
C GLU A 333 25.02 8.37 3.01
N PHE A 334 25.83 9.31 2.51
CA PHE A 334 26.36 9.22 1.14
C PHE A 334 27.27 8.00 0.93
N GLN A 335 28.14 7.66 1.89
CA GLN A 335 28.98 6.47 1.82
C GLN A 335 28.14 5.19 1.74
N ASN A 336 27.01 5.12 2.47
CA ASN A 336 26.08 4.01 2.36
C ASN A 336 25.51 3.89 0.94
N TRP A 337 25.12 5.02 0.31
CA TRP A 337 24.58 5.04 -1.06
C TRP A 337 25.56 4.54 -2.11
N VAL A 338 26.86 4.84 -1.95
CA VAL A 338 27.89 4.48 -2.93
C VAL A 338 28.60 3.16 -2.64
N SER A 339 28.33 2.53 -1.49
CA SER A 339 29.09 1.38 -0.98
C SER A 339 29.28 0.22 -1.99
N LEU A 340 28.28 -0.06 -2.82
CA LEU A 340 28.34 -1.12 -3.84
C LEU A 340 28.94 -0.67 -5.19
N CYS A 341 29.07 0.63 -5.44
CA CYS A 341 29.56 1.21 -6.70
C CYS A 341 30.76 2.14 -6.52
N LEU A 342 31.43 2.09 -5.37
CA LEU A 342 32.51 3.01 -5.01
C LEU A 342 33.67 2.96 -6.01
N ASP A 343 34.02 1.75 -6.47
CA ASP A 343 35.10 1.52 -7.44
C ASP A 343 34.73 2.00 -8.86
N ASP A 344 33.43 2.09 -9.16
CA ASP A 344 32.91 2.56 -10.45
C ASP A 344 32.77 4.10 -10.49
N LEU A 345 32.91 4.77 -9.34
CA LEU A 345 32.88 6.22 -9.22
C LEU A 345 34.30 6.82 -9.33
N PRO A 346 34.50 7.88 -10.15
CA PRO A 346 35.74 8.65 -10.16
C PRO A 346 36.09 9.17 -8.75
N ALA A 347 37.37 9.20 -8.40
CA ALA A 347 37.83 9.62 -7.06
C ALA A 347 37.24 10.95 -6.57
N GLY A 348 37.03 11.91 -7.48
CA GLY A 348 36.42 13.21 -7.17
C GLY A 348 34.92 13.16 -6.84
N LEU A 349 34.22 12.06 -7.12
CA LEU A 349 32.79 11.83 -6.87
C LEU A 349 32.52 10.82 -5.75
N GLN A 350 33.57 10.32 -5.09
CA GLN A 350 33.46 9.38 -3.97
C GLN A 350 33.08 10.06 -2.64
N THR A 351 33.00 11.39 -2.61
CA THR A 351 32.53 12.17 -1.45
C THR A 351 31.31 13.01 -1.81
N ASN A 352 30.44 13.28 -0.83
CA ASN A 352 29.23 14.08 -1.04
C ASN A 352 29.54 15.50 -1.57
N SER A 353 30.65 16.09 -1.14
CA SER A 353 31.15 17.40 -1.57
C SER A 353 31.62 17.43 -3.03
N GLY A 354 31.92 16.27 -3.59
CA GLY A 354 32.34 16.11 -4.98
C GLY A 354 31.20 16.19 -5.99
N VAL A 355 29.97 15.90 -5.55
CA VAL A 355 28.79 15.86 -6.42
C VAL A 355 28.23 17.27 -6.62
N ASN A 356 28.47 17.85 -7.79
CA ASN A 356 27.89 19.13 -8.18
C ASN A 356 26.55 18.96 -8.93
N LEU A 357 25.43 19.26 -8.28
CA LEU A 357 24.09 19.15 -8.89
C LEU A 357 23.84 20.16 -10.02
N GLN A 358 24.60 21.25 -10.08
CA GLN A 358 24.50 22.27 -11.15
C GLN A 358 25.17 21.82 -12.46
N ASP A 359 26.10 20.87 -12.38
CA ASP A 359 26.68 20.24 -13.55
C ASP A 359 25.79 19.07 -14.01
N ASP A 360 24.74 19.40 -14.75
CA ASP A 360 23.76 18.43 -15.25
C ASP A 360 24.42 17.35 -16.12
N GLN A 361 25.43 17.70 -16.90
CA GLN A 361 26.10 16.76 -17.79
C GLN A 361 26.84 15.69 -16.99
N THR A 362 27.71 16.09 -16.06
CA THR A 362 28.46 15.15 -15.21
C THR A 362 27.50 14.30 -14.38
N PHE A 363 26.48 14.92 -13.77
CA PHE A 363 25.48 14.21 -12.96
C PHE A 363 24.73 13.15 -13.77
N SER A 364 24.32 13.47 -15.00
CA SER A 364 23.58 12.55 -15.88
C SER A 364 24.40 11.37 -16.35
N GLN A 365 25.68 11.61 -16.63
CA GLN A 365 26.54 10.62 -17.30
C GLN A 365 27.19 9.66 -16.31
N THR A 366 27.41 10.07 -15.05
CA THR A 366 28.17 9.28 -14.08
C THR A 366 27.35 8.94 -12.80
N PRO A 367 27.04 9.88 -11.87
CA PRO A 367 26.27 9.54 -10.68
C PRO A 367 24.89 8.93 -10.95
N PHE A 368 24.10 9.51 -11.87
CA PHE A 368 22.73 9.07 -12.09
C PHE A 368 22.59 7.58 -12.46
N PRO A 369 23.26 7.05 -13.51
CA PRO A 369 23.10 5.65 -13.89
C PRO A 369 23.60 4.67 -12.81
N LEU A 370 24.61 5.04 -12.02
CA LEU A 370 25.17 4.20 -10.95
C LEU A 370 24.31 4.19 -9.68
N LEU A 371 23.69 5.33 -9.34
CA LEU A 371 22.97 5.51 -8.08
C LEU A 371 21.47 5.22 -8.17
N ARG A 372 20.83 5.42 -9.32
CA ARG A 372 19.35 5.33 -9.44
C ARG A 372 18.73 4.00 -9.03
N TYR A 373 19.54 2.95 -8.97
CA TYR A 373 19.14 1.58 -8.61
C TYR A 373 19.69 1.11 -7.27
N GLN A 374 20.52 1.90 -6.59
CA GLN A 374 21.08 1.53 -5.29
C GLN A 374 19.95 1.43 -4.26
N LYS A 375 19.90 0.31 -3.55
CA LYS A 375 18.78 0.06 -2.62
C LYS A 375 18.75 1.08 -1.49
N GLU A 376 19.92 1.51 -1.03
CA GLU A 376 20.11 2.41 0.11
C GLU A 376 19.51 3.79 -0.18
N ILE A 377 19.72 4.33 -1.38
CA ILE A 377 19.13 5.61 -1.77
C ILE A 377 17.64 5.49 -2.11
N LEU A 378 17.22 4.33 -2.62
CA LEU A 378 15.80 4.02 -2.84
C LEU A 378 15.05 3.94 -1.49
N ASP A 379 15.61 3.28 -0.49
CA ASP A 379 15.08 3.22 0.88
C ASP A 379 15.04 4.62 1.52
N PHE A 380 16.07 5.44 1.27
CA PHE A 380 16.10 6.83 1.68
C PHE A 380 14.97 7.64 1.02
N TYR A 381 14.80 7.54 -0.29
CA TYR A 381 13.73 8.23 -1.03
C TYR A 381 12.34 7.79 -0.54
N LEU A 382 12.12 6.47 -0.44
CA LEU A 382 10.88 5.88 0.05
C LEU A 382 10.53 6.39 1.45
N SER A 383 11.49 6.43 2.37
CA SER A 383 11.24 6.83 3.76
C SER A 383 10.98 8.32 3.91
N HIS A 384 11.68 9.17 3.16
CA HIS A 384 11.66 10.62 3.36
C HIS A 384 10.71 11.38 2.43
N PHE A 385 10.36 10.82 1.27
CA PHE A 385 9.48 11.48 0.28
C PHE A 385 8.18 10.73 0.07
N VAL A 386 8.21 9.39 0.00
CA VAL A 386 7.03 8.58 -0.29
C VAL A 386 6.23 8.33 0.98
N PHE A 387 6.73 7.52 1.91
CA PHE A 387 5.99 7.11 3.10
C PHE A 387 5.77 8.25 4.09
N SER A 388 6.71 9.21 4.18
CA SER A 388 6.52 10.40 5.01
C SER A 388 5.27 11.20 4.63
N ARG A 389 4.86 11.15 3.36
CA ARG A 389 3.67 11.83 2.82
C ARG A 389 2.46 10.90 2.68
N GLU A 390 2.65 9.74 2.08
CA GLU A 390 1.57 8.86 1.62
C GLU A 390 1.20 7.75 2.61
N ALA A 391 2.06 7.44 3.60
CA ALA A 391 1.75 6.42 4.62
C ALA A 391 0.78 7.00 5.67
N ARG A 392 -0.47 7.16 5.22
CA ARG A 392 -1.55 7.81 5.94
C ARG A 392 -2.83 6.97 5.88
N GLU A 393 -3.60 7.02 6.94
CA GLU A 393 -4.89 6.34 7.07
C GLU A 393 -5.94 7.28 7.64
N PHE A 394 -7.20 6.88 7.54
CA PHE A 394 -8.33 7.57 8.16
C PHE A 394 -8.95 6.66 9.23
N PRO A 395 -9.53 7.22 10.30
CA PRO A 395 -10.05 6.41 11.40
C PRO A 395 -11.24 5.53 10.97
N ARG A 396 -12.07 6.01 10.04
CA ARG A 396 -13.29 5.32 9.61
C ARG A 396 -13.46 5.38 8.10
N LYS A 397 -14.23 4.45 7.54
CA LYS A 397 -14.65 4.45 6.13
C LYS A 397 -16.14 4.17 5.96
N LEU A 398 -16.69 4.61 4.84
CA LEU A 398 -17.93 4.09 4.26
C LEU A 398 -17.57 3.28 3.02
N SER A 399 -18.12 2.07 2.88
CA SER A 399 -17.81 1.19 1.75
C SER A 399 -19.06 0.78 0.96
N SER A 400 -18.86 0.52 -0.32
CA SER A 400 -19.84 -0.09 -1.21
C SER A 400 -19.13 -1.06 -2.15
N SER A 401 -19.77 -2.16 -2.51
CA SER A 401 -19.19 -3.22 -3.33
C SER A 401 -20.12 -3.62 -4.48
N ALA A 402 -19.71 -4.61 -5.26
CA ALA A 402 -20.55 -5.25 -6.28
C ALA A 402 -21.93 -5.71 -5.77
N TRP A 403 -22.09 -5.97 -4.46
CA TRP A 403 -23.36 -6.32 -3.83
C TRP A 403 -24.40 -5.20 -3.84
N ASP A 404 -23.98 -3.94 -3.90
CA ASP A 404 -24.87 -2.77 -3.89
C ASP A 404 -25.36 -2.38 -5.29
N ILE A 405 -24.84 -2.99 -6.37
CA ILE A 405 -25.21 -2.64 -7.74
C ILE A 405 -26.61 -3.16 -8.11
N PRO A 406 -26.97 -4.43 -7.86
CA PRO A 406 -28.30 -4.92 -8.19
C PRO A 406 -29.38 -4.26 -7.32
N ALA A 407 -30.55 -4.02 -7.90
CA ALA A 407 -31.70 -3.50 -7.17
C ALA A 407 -32.05 -4.39 -5.95
N CYS A 408 -32.47 -3.76 -4.85
CA CYS A 408 -32.86 -4.45 -3.63
C CYS A 408 -33.99 -5.45 -3.89
N ARG A 409 -33.98 -6.57 -3.15
CA ARG A 409 -34.99 -7.63 -3.29
C ARG A 409 -36.39 -7.10 -3.04
N GLY A 410 -37.32 -7.43 -3.94
CA GLY A 410 -38.72 -6.98 -3.87
C GLY A 410 -39.00 -5.61 -4.51
N LEU A 411 -37.97 -4.93 -5.04
CA LEU A 411 -38.12 -3.73 -5.88
C LEU A 411 -38.10 -4.10 -7.38
N GLN A 412 -37.71 -3.13 -8.22
CA GLN A 412 -37.60 -3.31 -9.66
C GLN A 412 -36.53 -4.33 -10.03
N LEU A 413 -36.74 -5.05 -11.14
CA LEU A 413 -35.84 -6.11 -11.56
C LEU A 413 -34.48 -5.54 -11.99
N THR A 414 -33.40 -6.31 -11.81
CA THR A 414 -32.10 -6.08 -12.48
C THR A 414 -31.88 -7.20 -13.49
N THR A 415 -31.37 -6.89 -14.69
CA THR A 415 -31.05 -7.91 -15.71
C THR A 415 -29.69 -7.67 -16.30
N GLY A 416 -28.80 -8.64 -16.14
CA GLY A 416 -27.46 -8.60 -16.71
C GLY A 416 -27.33 -9.51 -17.93
N PHE A 417 -26.44 -9.14 -18.85
CA PHE A 417 -25.97 -10.01 -19.91
C PHE A 417 -24.48 -10.25 -19.72
N SER A 418 -24.08 -11.52 -19.68
CA SER A 418 -22.67 -11.90 -19.69
C SER A 418 -22.35 -12.74 -20.92
N GLY A 419 -21.10 -12.64 -21.37
CA GLY A 419 -20.56 -13.57 -22.36
C GLY A 419 -20.22 -14.94 -21.78
N THR A 420 -20.14 -15.08 -20.45
CA THR A 420 -19.68 -16.29 -19.75
C THR A 420 -20.53 -16.64 -18.54
N ASN A 421 -20.22 -17.79 -17.96
CA ASN A 421 -20.82 -18.29 -16.72
C ASN A 421 -19.78 -18.67 -15.65
N ASP A 422 -18.51 -18.26 -15.81
CA ASP A 422 -17.43 -18.67 -14.91
C ASP A 422 -17.55 -17.99 -13.53
N ASN A 423 -17.93 -16.71 -13.49
CA ASN A 423 -18.06 -15.93 -12.25
C ASN A 423 -19.38 -16.15 -11.51
N ARG A 424 -20.23 -17.10 -11.95
CA ARG A 424 -21.59 -17.30 -11.40
C ARG A 424 -21.66 -17.54 -9.89
N PHE A 425 -20.57 -18.08 -9.33
CA PHE A 425 -20.47 -18.42 -7.90
C PHE A 425 -20.09 -17.22 -7.02
N LEU A 426 -19.72 -16.09 -7.63
CA LEU A 426 -19.33 -14.85 -6.95
C LEU A 426 -20.32 -13.70 -7.25
N LEU A 427 -21.44 -14.00 -7.90
CA LEU A 427 -22.51 -13.01 -8.07
C LEU A 427 -23.23 -12.77 -6.72
N PRO A 428 -23.73 -11.55 -6.45
CA PRO A 428 -24.56 -11.30 -5.28
C PRO A 428 -25.77 -12.26 -5.22
N LEU A 429 -26.16 -12.71 -4.03
CA LEU A 429 -27.27 -13.68 -3.86
C LEU A 429 -28.63 -13.17 -4.35
N SER A 430 -28.78 -11.86 -4.60
CA SER A 430 -29.96 -11.26 -5.23
C SER A 430 -30.04 -11.55 -6.74
N VAL A 431 -28.92 -11.92 -7.38
CA VAL A 431 -28.82 -12.19 -8.81
C VAL A 431 -28.90 -13.70 -9.05
N ARG A 432 -29.78 -14.11 -9.96
CA ARG A 432 -29.89 -15.50 -10.39
C ARG A 432 -29.55 -15.61 -11.87
N GLN A 433 -28.54 -16.41 -12.17
CA GLN A 433 -28.23 -16.74 -13.56
C GLN A 433 -29.33 -17.62 -14.14
N ARG A 434 -29.77 -17.27 -15.35
CA ARG A 434 -30.75 -18.03 -16.13
C ARG A 434 -30.14 -18.39 -17.48
N ASP A 435 -29.54 -19.57 -17.55
CA ASP A 435 -29.04 -20.10 -18.80
C ASP A 435 -30.21 -20.51 -19.70
N LEU A 436 -30.11 -20.22 -21.00
CA LEU A 436 -31.08 -20.66 -21.99
C LEU A 436 -30.72 -22.09 -22.42
N ASP A 437 -31.64 -23.05 -22.24
CA ASP A 437 -31.40 -24.47 -22.55
C ASP A 437 -30.91 -24.68 -23.98
N GLU A 438 -31.49 -23.93 -24.92
CA GLU A 438 -31.12 -23.94 -26.35
C GLU A 438 -29.66 -23.55 -26.60
N LEU A 439 -29.06 -22.76 -25.71
CA LEU A 439 -27.70 -22.23 -25.82
C LEU A 439 -26.66 -22.95 -24.94
N LEU A 440 -27.07 -23.92 -24.12
CA LEU A 440 -26.15 -24.65 -23.22
C LEU A 440 -24.99 -25.32 -23.97
N HIS A 441 -25.24 -25.79 -25.20
CA HIS A 441 -24.24 -26.42 -26.05
C HIS A 441 -23.09 -25.48 -26.45
N ILE A 442 -23.27 -24.16 -26.37
CA ILE A 442 -22.25 -23.16 -26.76
C ILE A 442 -21.00 -23.28 -25.88
N ASN A 443 -21.15 -23.57 -24.58
CA ASN A 443 -20.01 -23.76 -23.68
C ASN A 443 -19.08 -24.88 -24.17
N ALA A 444 -19.67 -26.02 -24.58
CA ALA A 444 -18.94 -27.14 -25.14
C ALA A 444 -18.41 -26.82 -26.55
N MET A 445 -19.19 -26.12 -27.36
CA MET A 445 -18.79 -25.70 -28.72
C MET A 445 -17.51 -24.87 -28.69
N VAL A 446 -17.46 -23.82 -27.87
CA VAL A 446 -16.31 -22.91 -27.78
C VAL A 446 -15.04 -23.66 -27.35
N LEU A 447 -15.14 -24.58 -26.39
CA LEU A 447 -14.03 -25.46 -26.01
C LEU A 447 -13.64 -26.41 -27.14
N GLY A 448 -14.64 -26.97 -27.84
CA GLY A 448 -14.45 -27.83 -29.00
C GLY A 448 -13.63 -27.15 -30.11
N LEU A 449 -13.81 -25.83 -30.32
CA LEU A 449 -13.01 -25.07 -31.28
C LEU A 449 -11.51 -25.08 -30.94
N LEU A 450 -11.18 -24.92 -29.66
CA LEU A 450 -9.80 -24.93 -29.18
C LEU A 450 -9.19 -26.34 -29.18
N LEU A 451 -10.02 -27.38 -29.12
CA LEU A 451 -9.61 -28.79 -29.14
C LEU A 451 -9.45 -29.38 -30.56
N ARG A 452 -9.85 -28.64 -31.60
CA ARG A 452 -9.66 -29.05 -33.01
C ARG A 452 -8.20 -29.36 -33.28
N GLU A 453 -7.93 -30.35 -34.12
CA GLU A 453 -6.57 -30.79 -34.45
C GLU A 453 -5.65 -29.64 -34.90
N VAL A 454 -6.17 -28.72 -35.70
CA VAL A 454 -5.46 -27.53 -36.19
C VAL A 454 -5.04 -26.54 -35.10
N ASN A 455 -5.59 -26.66 -33.88
CA ASN A 455 -5.36 -25.78 -32.73
C ASN A 455 -4.66 -26.51 -31.56
N ARG A 456 -4.25 -27.77 -31.72
CA ARG A 456 -3.63 -28.56 -30.64
C ARG A 456 -2.19 -28.19 -30.33
N GLN A 457 -1.53 -27.50 -31.25
CA GLN A 457 -0.09 -27.21 -31.14
C GLN A 457 0.19 -26.31 -29.94
N CYS A 458 1.06 -26.78 -29.07
CA CYS A 458 1.64 -26.04 -27.96
C CYS A 458 3.16 -26.02 -28.13
N ILE A 459 3.78 -24.90 -27.79
CA ILE A 459 5.22 -24.68 -27.98
C ILE A 459 5.77 -24.11 -26.68
N LEU A 460 6.80 -24.75 -26.15
CA LEU A 460 7.50 -24.23 -24.98
C LEU A 460 8.29 -22.99 -25.38
N ALA A 461 8.08 -21.91 -24.63
CA ALA A 461 8.76 -20.63 -24.80
C ALA A 461 9.96 -20.57 -23.84
N GLU A 462 10.87 -21.52 -24.02
CA GLU A 462 12.07 -21.69 -23.20
C GLU A 462 13.34 -21.76 -24.05
N ASP A 463 14.48 -21.42 -23.46
CA ASP A 463 15.79 -21.55 -24.08
C ASP A 463 16.36 -22.99 -23.95
N GLU A 464 17.62 -23.19 -24.36
CA GLU A 464 18.26 -24.51 -24.32
C GLU A 464 18.48 -25.03 -22.88
N GLU A 465 18.42 -24.15 -21.87
CA GLU A 465 18.57 -24.49 -20.45
C GLU A 465 17.22 -24.71 -19.73
N GLY A 466 16.11 -24.41 -20.42
CA GLY A 466 14.75 -24.46 -19.88
C GLY A 466 14.33 -23.19 -19.14
N LEU A 467 15.02 -22.08 -19.38
CA LEU A 467 14.72 -20.76 -18.82
C LEU A 467 13.84 -19.94 -19.76
N GLN A 468 13.23 -18.88 -19.24
CA GLN A 468 12.29 -18.06 -19.99
C GLN A 468 12.99 -17.29 -21.12
N LEU A 469 12.39 -17.30 -22.31
CA LEU A 469 12.86 -16.45 -23.41
C LEU A 469 12.60 -14.97 -23.12
N ASP A 470 13.57 -14.12 -23.48
CA ASP A 470 13.38 -12.68 -23.55
C ASP A 470 12.39 -12.30 -24.69
N VAL A 471 12.03 -11.02 -24.79
CA VAL A 471 11.04 -10.56 -25.78
C VAL A 471 11.50 -10.86 -27.21
N ASP A 472 12.77 -10.61 -27.52
CA ASP A 472 13.33 -10.85 -28.85
C ASP A 472 13.37 -12.36 -29.18
N GLY A 473 13.75 -13.20 -28.22
CA GLY A 473 13.71 -14.66 -28.32
C GLY A 473 12.29 -15.19 -28.55
N LEU A 474 11.29 -14.67 -27.83
CA LEU A 474 9.89 -15.01 -28.03
C LEU A 474 9.38 -14.62 -29.42
N LEU A 475 9.72 -13.43 -29.91
CA LEU A 475 9.36 -12.98 -31.26
C LEU A 475 10.04 -13.82 -32.34
N LYS A 476 11.33 -14.16 -32.17
CA LYS A 476 12.06 -15.08 -33.05
C LYS A 476 11.41 -16.47 -33.07
N LEU A 477 10.94 -16.97 -31.93
CA LEU A 477 10.20 -18.24 -31.85
C LEU A 477 8.90 -18.19 -32.66
N VAL A 478 8.12 -17.10 -32.54
CA VAL A 478 6.89 -16.90 -33.33
C VAL A 478 7.18 -16.87 -34.84
N VAL A 479 8.27 -16.23 -35.25
CA VAL A 479 8.67 -16.18 -36.67
C VAL A 479 9.09 -17.57 -37.18
N ARG A 480 9.93 -18.29 -36.43
CA ARG A 480 10.42 -19.64 -36.82
C ARG A 480 9.30 -20.66 -36.94
N THR A 481 8.35 -20.63 -36.00
CA THR A 481 7.19 -21.55 -35.99
C THR A 481 6.25 -21.35 -37.19
N GLY A 482 6.33 -20.19 -37.85
CA GLY A 482 5.66 -19.91 -39.13
C GLY A 482 6.41 -20.38 -40.38
N GLN A 483 7.67 -20.82 -40.28
CA GLN A 483 8.57 -21.11 -41.42
C GLN A 483 8.89 -22.60 -41.63
N HIS A 484 8.59 -23.48 -40.68
CA HIS A 484 9.05 -24.87 -40.69
C HIS A 484 8.34 -25.82 -41.69
N SER A 485 7.34 -25.38 -42.44
CA SER A 485 6.69 -26.21 -43.45
C SER A 485 5.95 -25.39 -44.51
N THR A 486 6.00 -25.81 -45.77
CA THR A 486 5.20 -25.26 -46.88
C THR A 486 3.69 -25.47 -46.70
N MET A 487 3.28 -26.30 -45.74
CA MET A 487 1.89 -26.59 -45.37
C MET A 487 1.39 -25.80 -44.15
N THR A 488 2.27 -25.23 -43.31
CA THR A 488 1.86 -24.46 -42.13
C THR A 488 1.80 -22.97 -42.41
N ARG A 489 0.66 -22.35 -42.13
CA ARG A 489 0.47 -20.91 -42.32
C ARG A 489 1.33 -20.11 -41.34
N PRO A 490 1.90 -18.96 -41.76
CA PRO A 490 2.65 -18.09 -40.87
C PRO A 490 1.74 -17.47 -39.81
N VAL A 491 2.28 -17.25 -38.61
CA VAL A 491 1.59 -16.50 -37.57
C VAL A 491 1.48 -15.03 -38.00
N ARG A 492 0.26 -14.49 -37.99
CA ARG A 492 -0.03 -13.09 -38.35
C ARG A 492 -0.58 -12.27 -37.19
N VAL A 493 -1.00 -12.95 -36.13
CA VAL A 493 -1.57 -12.33 -34.94
C VAL A 493 -0.83 -12.87 -33.72
N LEU A 494 -0.38 -11.97 -32.85
CA LEU A 494 0.15 -12.32 -31.53
C LEU A 494 -0.83 -11.81 -30.48
N ILE A 495 -1.33 -12.72 -29.65
CA ILE A 495 -2.29 -12.43 -28.59
C ILE A 495 -1.58 -12.63 -27.26
N ASP A 496 -1.17 -11.54 -26.62
CA ASP A 496 -0.41 -11.56 -25.37
C ASP A 496 -1.32 -11.55 -24.12
N VAL A 497 -2.21 -12.52 -24.02
CA VAL A 497 -3.13 -12.64 -22.86
C VAL A 497 -2.39 -13.01 -21.57
N GLY A 498 -1.25 -13.69 -21.70
CA GLY A 498 -0.37 -14.06 -20.58
C GLY A 498 0.51 -12.93 -20.05
N ALA A 499 0.51 -11.76 -20.69
CA ALA A 499 1.39 -10.62 -20.41
C ALA A 499 2.87 -11.04 -20.31
N GLN A 500 3.37 -11.69 -21.36
CA GLN A 500 4.76 -12.17 -21.44
C GLN A 500 5.69 -11.15 -22.09
N ILE A 501 5.16 -10.22 -22.88
CA ILE A 501 5.97 -9.18 -23.51
C ILE A 501 5.92 -7.96 -22.60
N LEU A 502 6.83 -7.83 -21.63
CA LEU A 502 6.78 -6.76 -20.62
C LEU A 502 7.50 -5.46 -21.03
N GLU A 503 8.62 -5.58 -21.73
CA GLU A 503 9.64 -4.52 -21.92
C GLU A 503 9.32 -3.47 -23.01
N ALA A 504 8.29 -3.70 -23.83
CA ALA A 504 7.82 -2.74 -24.82
C ALA A 504 6.61 -1.97 -24.26
N GLY A 505 6.78 -0.67 -24.03
CA GLY A 505 5.68 0.22 -23.71
C GLY A 505 4.86 0.51 -24.97
N ASN A 506 3.59 0.08 -24.99
CA ASN A 506 2.61 0.50 -25.99
C ASN A 506 2.45 2.05 -26.01
N GLN A 507 2.86 2.72 -24.92
CA GLN A 507 2.81 4.16 -24.70
C GLN A 507 3.62 5.02 -25.68
N SER A 508 4.65 4.50 -26.34
CA SER A 508 5.38 5.28 -27.36
C SER A 508 4.56 5.48 -28.65
N VAL A 509 3.41 4.80 -28.78
CA VAL A 509 2.59 4.76 -30.00
C VAL A 509 1.09 4.97 -29.72
N ALA A 510 0.58 4.52 -28.56
CA ALA A 510 -0.84 4.59 -28.18
C ALA A 510 -1.06 5.61 -27.07
N GLN A 511 -1.10 6.91 -27.40
CA GLN A 511 -1.54 7.95 -26.46
C GLN A 511 -3.07 7.99 -26.27
N ASN A 512 -3.83 7.16 -26.99
CA ASN A 512 -5.28 7.04 -26.92
C ASN A 512 -5.69 5.56 -26.99
N ASP A 513 -6.82 5.18 -26.36
CA ASP A 513 -7.46 3.84 -26.42
C ASP A 513 -7.97 3.45 -27.84
N GLU A 514 -7.32 3.95 -28.88
CA GLU A 514 -7.64 3.69 -30.28
C GLU A 514 -6.64 2.73 -30.90
N ILE A 515 -7.11 1.90 -31.84
CA ILE A 515 -6.26 0.94 -32.55
C ILE A 515 -5.33 1.73 -33.48
N MET A 516 -4.02 1.56 -33.30
CA MET A 516 -3.00 2.25 -34.10
C MET A 516 -2.37 1.31 -35.14
N VAL A 517 -1.87 1.90 -36.23
CA VAL A 517 -1.08 1.23 -37.26
C VAL A 517 0.27 1.92 -37.34
N ILE A 518 1.34 1.12 -37.33
CA ILE A 518 2.71 1.57 -37.58
C ILE A 518 3.15 0.99 -38.93
N ASP A 519 3.54 1.85 -39.86
CA ASP A 519 4.14 1.40 -41.14
C ASP A 519 5.62 1.03 -40.98
N ARG A 520 6.29 0.68 -42.09
CA ARG A 520 7.70 0.25 -42.04
C ARG A 520 8.66 1.42 -41.88
N GLU A 521 8.18 2.62 -42.17
CA GLU A 521 8.88 3.89 -42.10
C GLU A 521 8.74 4.52 -40.70
N GLY A 522 7.89 3.95 -39.83
CA GLY A 522 7.65 4.39 -38.46
C GLY A 522 6.51 5.40 -38.32
N HIS A 523 5.72 5.65 -39.37
CA HIS A 523 4.54 6.52 -39.26
C HIS A 523 3.44 5.83 -38.48
N VAL A 524 2.79 6.61 -37.61
CA VAL A 524 1.75 6.16 -36.70
C VAL A 524 0.43 6.86 -37.06
N GLU A 525 -0.61 6.08 -37.37
CA GLU A 525 -1.97 6.60 -37.63
C GLU A 525 -3.03 5.68 -37.01
N THR A 526 -4.27 6.16 -36.86
CA THR A 526 -5.37 5.34 -36.33
C THR A 526 -5.84 4.36 -37.40
N LEU A 527 -6.18 3.12 -37.02
CA LEU A 527 -6.69 2.11 -37.96
C LEU A 527 -7.92 2.62 -38.71
N PHE A 528 -8.78 3.41 -38.05
CA PHE A 528 -9.99 3.95 -38.67
C PHE A 528 -9.69 4.85 -39.88
N SER A 529 -8.64 5.67 -39.78
CA SER A 529 -8.19 6.61 -40.82
C SER A 529 -7.22 5.99 -41.83
N SER A 530 -6.54 4.91 -41.44
CA SER A 530 -5.55 4.21 -42.27
C SER A 530 -6.14 3.51 -43.49
N SER A 531 -5.33 3.43 -44.56
CA SER A 531 -5.62 2.58 -45.72
C SER A 531 -5.59 1.07 -45.39
N PHE A 532 -4.96 0.70 -44.27
CA PHE A 532 -4.81 -0.67 -43.80
C PHE A 532 -6.10 -1.26 -43.23
N ARG A 533 -7.09 -0.43 -42.86
CA ARG A 533 -8.41 -0.87 -42.38
C ARG A 533 -9.08 -1.92 -43.28
N GLN A 534 -8.94 -1.74 -44.60
CA GLN A 534 -9.51 -2.63 -45.61
C GLN A 534 -8.52 -3.72 -46.05
N ARG A 535 -7.27 -3.66 -45.59
CA ARG A 535 -6.15 -4.52 -46.01
C ARG A 535 -5.51 -5.26 -44.84
N MET A 536 -6.30 -5.70 -43.87
CA MET A 536 -5.83 -6.41 -42.66
C MET A 536 -4.94 -7.65 -42.96
N GLY A 537 -5.03 -8.25 -44.15
CA GLY A 537 -4.15 -9.34 -44.56
C GLY A 537 -2.69 -8.95 -44.83
N ALA A 538 -2.39 -7.66 -44.96
CA ALA A 538 -1.03 -7.13 -45.07
C ALA A 538 -0.42 -6.75 -43.71
N CYS A 539 -1.21 -6.79 -42.63
CA CYS A 539 -0.79 -6.35 -41.31
C CYS A 539 -0.32 -7.51 -40.43
N LEU A 540 0.65 -7.24 -39.56
CA LEU A 540 0.86 -8.04 -38.34
C LEU A 540 0.04 -7.40 -37.23
N VAL A 541 -0.68 -8.20 -36.47
CA VAL A 541 -1.55 -7.70 -35.40
C VAL A 541 -0.99 -8.15 -34.06
N PHE A 542 -0.79 -7.19 -33.17
CA PHE A 542 -0.47 -7.44 -31.78
C PHE A 542 -1.68 -7.05 -30.93
N LEU A 543 -2.16 -7.98 -30.11
CA LEU A 543 -3.18 -7.72 -29.10
C LEU A 543 -2.54 -7.93 -27.74
N ASP A 544 -2.40 -6.86 -26.98
CA ASP A 544 -1.94 -6.95 -25.60
C ASP A 544 -3.03 -7.56 -24.69
N GLN A 545 -2.72 -7.68 -23.39
CA GLN A 545 -3.65 -8.22 -22.41
C GLN A 545 -4.95 -7.41 -22.31
N HIS A 546 -4.88 -6.07 -22.31
CA HIS A 546 -6.05 -5.19 -22.19
C HIS A 546 -6.99 -5.32 -23.40
N HIS A 547 -6.42 -5.24 -24.59
CA HIS A 547 -7.12 -5.25 -25.87
C HIS A 547 -7.47 -6.65 -26.37
N SER A 548 -7.13 -7.69 -25.61
CA SER A 548 -7.67 -9.04 -25.80
C SER A 548 -9.18 -9.11 -25.48
N ARG A 549 -9.72 -8.08 -24.81
CA ARG A 549 -11.14 -7.85 -24.54
C ARG A 549 -11.64 -6.59 -25.26
N GLY A 550 -12.93 -6.56 -25.63
CA GLY A 550 -13.58 -5.37 -26.24
C GLY A 550 -13.23 -5.06 -27.71
N VAL A 551 -12.01 -5.32 -28.19
CA VAL A 551 -11.61 -5.00 -29.58
C VAL A 551 -12.16 -6.02 -30.60
N ASP A 552 -12.70 -5.52 -31.70
CA ASP A 552 -13.21 -6.33 -32.82
C ASP A 552 -12.49 -5.97 -34.13
N LEU A 553 -11.63 -6.87 -34.61
CA LEU A 553 -10.88 -6.73 -35.85
C LEU A 553 -11.39 -7.72 -36.90
N LYS A 554 -11.66 -7.21 -38.11
CA LYS A 554 -12.02 -8.05 -39.27
C LYS A 554 -10.78 -8.71 -39.86
N LEU A 555 -10.35 -9.80 -39.22
CA LEU A 555 -9.18 -10.57 -39.63
C LEU A 555 -9.50 -11.50 -40.83
N PRO A 556 -8.56 -11.70 -41.76
CA PRO A 556 -8.75 -12.60 -42.90
C PRO A 556 -9.08 -14.05 -42.49
N PRO A 557 -9.78 -14.83 -43.33
CA PRO A 557 -10.10 -16.23 -43.02
C PRO A 557 -8.87 -17.14 -42.85
N THR A 558 -7.74 -16.79 -43.46
CA THR A 558 -6.51 -17.59 -43.43
C THR A 558 -5.62 -17.29 -42.22
N THR A 559 -6.06 -16.41 -41.32
CA THR A 559 -5.27 -15.93 -40.18
C THR A 559 -4.94 -17.04 -39.19
N ARG A 560 -3.68 -17.05 -38.74
CA ARG A 560 -3.19 -17.89 -37.65
C ARG A 560 -2.64 -17.02 -36.52
N ALA A 561 -3.02 -17.32 -35.29
CA ALA A 561 -2.53 -16.61 -34.11
C ALA A 561 -1.58 -17.44 -33.24
N ALA A 562 -0.64 -16.78 -32.57
CA ALA A 562 0.05 -17.33 -31.42
C ALA A 562 -0.51 -16.68 -30.15
N VAL A 563 -0.86 -17.49 -29.16
CA VAL A 563 -1.45 -17.05 -27.89
C VAL A 563 -0.45 -17.32 -26.78
N THR A 564 -0.04 -16.29 -26.05
CA THR A 564 0.87 -16.45 -24.90
C THR A 564 0.08 -16.90 -23.67
N LEU A 565 0.65 -17.81 -22.89
CA LEU A 565 0.13 -18.15 -21.57
C LEU A 565 0.92 -17.41 -20.49
N GLY A 566 0.31 -17.20 -19.32
CA GLY A 566 0.96 -16.65 -18.15
C GLY A 566 0.36 -17.25 -16.88
N PRO A 567 1.06 -17.17 -15.73
CA PRO A 567 0.55 -17.73 -14.48
C PRO A 567 -0.83 -17.15 -14.13
N ARG A 568 -1.66 -17.97 -13.46
CA ARG A 568 -3.03 -17.60 -13.03
C ARG A 568 -4.01 -17.22 -14.16
N LEU A 569 -3.69 -17.55 -15.41
CA LEU A 569 -4.59 -17.28 -16.53
C LEU A 569 -5.85 -18.17 -16.46
N THR A 570 -6.99 -17.55 -16.19
CA THR A 570 -8.29 -18.22 -16.10
C THR A 570 -8.81 -18.66 -17.47
N LYS A 571 -9.66 -19.70 -17.48
CA LYS A 571 -10.33 -20.19 -18.69
C LYS A 571 -11.03 -19.07 -19.45
N ASP A 572 -11.82 -18.25 -18.76
CA ASP A 572 -12.55 -17.15 -19.38
C ASP A 572 -11.63 -16.20 -20.16
N ARG A 573 -10.59 -15.65 -19.50
CA ARG A 573 -9.62 -14.75 -20.14
C ARG A 573 -8.97 -15.39 -21.37
N LEU A 574 -8.54 -16.65 -21.25
CA LEU A 574 -7.95 -17.40 -22.35
C LEU A 574 -8.92 -17.55 -23.53
N VAL A 575 -10.16 -17.98 -23.27
CA VAL A 575 -11.18 -18.22 -24.29
C VAL A 575 -11.62 -16.91 -24.96
N GLN A 576 -11.78 -15.84 -24.20
CA GLN A 576 -12.11 -14.51 -24.70
C GLN A 576 -11.05 -13.97 -25.67
N ALA A 577 -9.79 -14.15 -25.30
CA ALA A 577 -8.64 -13.77 -26.12
C ALA A 577 -8.58 -14.61 -27.41
N CYS A 578 -8.77 -15.93 -27.32
CA CYS A 578 -8.82 -16.80 -28.50
C CYS A 578 -9.97 -16.41 -29.44
N ASN A 579 -11.15 -16.08 -28.89
CA ASN A 579 -12.33 -15.68 -29.65
C ASN A 579 -12.22 -14.30 -30.32
N ARG A 580 -11.08 -13.60 -30.21
CA ARG A 580 -10.75 -12.48 -31.11
C ARG A 580 -10.60 -12.96 -32.55
N LEU A 581 -10.24 -14.23 -32.76
CA LEU A 581 -10.35 -14.91 -34.04
C LEU A 581 -11.81 -15.37 -34.27
N ARG A 582 -12.65 -14.45 -34.75
CA ARG A 582 -14.08 -14.72 -35.06
C ARG A 582 -14.31 -15.85 -36.06
N GLY A 583 -13.29 -16.23 -36.83
CA GLY A 583 -13.31 -17.28 -37.83
C GLY A 583 -12.78 -18.64 -37.36
N LEU A 584 -12.62 -18.89 -36.05
CA LEU A 584 -12.15 -20.16 -35.49
C LEU A 584 -13.03 -21.36 -35.84
N GLU A 585 -14.33 -21.16 -36.07
CA GLU A 585 -15.24 -22.19 -36.58
C GLU A 585 -14.94 -22.57 -38.03
N LYS A 586 -14.39 -21.62 -38.80
CA LYS A 586 -14.18 -21.77 -40.25
C LYS A 586 -12.74 -22.16 -40.53
N CYS A 587 -11.90 -21.17 -40.84
CA CYS A 587 -10.58 -21.35 -41.43
C CYS A 587 -9.43 -20.77 -40.59
N GLN A 588 -9.73 -19.97 -39.56
CA GLN A 588 -8.70 -19.42 -38.68
C GLN A 588 -8.23 -20.49 -37.69
N SER A 589 -6.98 -20.38 -37.26
CA SER A 589 -6.37 -21.31 -36.31
C SER A 589 -5.44 -20.60 -35.33
N LEU A 590 -5.02 -21.32 -34.29
CA LEU A 590 -4.13 -20.80 -33.27
C LEU A 590 -3.11 -21.85 -32.80
N LEU A 591 -2.12 -21.39 -32.05
CA LEU A 591 -1.19 -22.20 -31.26
C LEU A 591 -0.95 -21.52 -29.91
N PHE A 592 -0.50 -22.29 -28.92
CA PHE A 592 -0.18 -21.77 -27.60
C PHE A 592 1.33 -21.71 -27.36
N LEU A 593 1.81 -20.60 -26.79
CA LEU A 593 3.17 -20.42 -26.31
C LEU A 593 3.18 -20.53 -24.79
N ILE A 594 3.95 -21.47 -24.26
CA ILE A 594 3.94 -21.85 -22.85
C ILE A 594 5.28 -21.48 -22.21
N PRO A 595 5.36 -20.46 -21.34
CA PRO A 595 6.59 -20.15 -20.62
C PRO A 595 6.91 -21.21 -19.55
N PRO A 596 8.17 -21.31 -19.06
CA PRO A 596 8.59 -22.32 -18.11
C PRO A 596 7.73 -22.42 -16.85
N GLU A 597 7.42 -21.29 -16.22
CA GLU A 597 6.56 -21.19 -15.03
C GLU A 597 5.20 -21.88 -15.24
N VAL A 598 4.55 -21.61 -16.38
CA VAL A 598 3.26 -22.21 -16.73
C VAL A 598 3.42 -23.70 -17.04
N SER A 599 4.48 -24.10 -17.75
CA SER A 599 4.71 -25.50 -18.09
C SER A 599 4.94 -26.36 -16.83
N ASN A 600 5.70 -25.86 -15.87
CA ASN A 600 5.98 -26.52 -14.60
C ASN A 600 4.73 -26.61 -13.73
N ASN A 601 3.98 -25.50 -13.62
CA ASN A 601 2.70 -25.51 -12.91
C ASN A 601 1.70 -26.48 -13.55
N MET A 602 1.62 -26.51 -14.88
CA MET A 602 0.75 -27.42 -15.62
C MET A 602 1.14 -28.89 -15.39
N ARG A 603 2.43 -29.24 -15.43
CA ARG A 603 2.90 -30.59 -15.09
C ARG A 603 2.53 -30.98 -13.67
N PHE A 604 2.76 -30.10 -12.71
CA PHE A 604 2.44 -30.34 -11.30
C PHE A 604 0.94 -30.58 -11.08
N VAL A 605 0.10 -29.67 -11.56
CA VAL A 605 -1.35 -29.70 -11.32
C VAL A 605 -2.04 -30.82 -12.11
N LEU A 606 -1.56 -31.14 -13.31
CA LEU A 606 -2.17 -32.17 -14.16
C LEU A 606 -1.56 -33.57 -13.97
N GLY A 607 -0.46 -33.70 -13.22
CA GLY A 607 0.27 -34.95 -13.06
C GLY A 607 0.89 -35.45 -14.37
N ILE A 608 1.35 -34.54 -15.23
CA ILE A 608 1.95 -34.87 -16.53
C ILE A 608 3.46 -35.11 -16.36
N SER A 609 3.98 -36.17 -16.98
CA SER A 609 5.41 -36.48 -16.99
C SER A 609 6.20 -35.47 -17.83
N SER A 610 7.49 -35.26 -17.51
CA SER A 610 8.32 -34.25 -18.14
C SER A 610 8.60 -34.50 -19.63
N ASP A 611 8.47 -35.75 -20.09
CA ASP A 611 8.74 -36.22 -21.45
C ASP A 611 7.54 -36.11 -22.41
N ARG A 612 6.34 -35.81 -21.91
CA ARG A 612 5.14 -35.68 -22.74
C ARG A 612 4.93 -34.25 -23.22
N ASP A 613 4.72 -34.10 -24.52
CA ASP A 613 4.31 -32.83 -25.13
C ASP A 613 2.93 -32.37 -24.66
N PHE A 614 2.77 -31.05 -24.54
CA PHE A 614 1.50 -30.41 -24.23
C PHE A 614 0.60 -30.32 -25.45
N THR A 615 -0.71 -30.36 -25.20
CA THR A 615 -1.75 -30.11 -26.19
C THR A 615 -2.71 -29.03 -25.69
N SER A 616 -3.54 -28.50 -26.59
CA SER A 616 -4.58 -27.53 -26.20
C SER A 616 -5.55 -28.07 -25.14
N ALA A 617 -5.72 -29.40 -25.05
CA ALA A 617 -6.52 -30.02 -23.99
C ALA A 617 -5.89 -29.83 -22.60
N ASP A 618 -4.56 -29.90 -22.50
CA ASP A 618 -3.83 -29.68 -21.26
C ASP A 618 -3.92 -28.21 -20.84
N VAL A 619 -3.75 -27.29 -21.79
CA VAL A 619 -3.93 -25.85 -21.58
C VAL A 619 -5.32 -25.52 -21.04
N LEU A 620 -6.37 -26.08 -21.66
CA LEU A 620 -7.75 -25.88 -21.22
C LEU A 620 -7.99 -26.43 -19.81
N LYS A 621 -7.57 -27.67 -19.54
CA LYS A 621 -7.74 -28.30 -18.22
C LYS A 621 -7.00 -27.52 -17.14
N TRP A 622 -5.79 -27.06 -17.42
CA TRP A 622 -5.03 -26.19 -16.53
C TRP A 622 -5.75 -24.86 -16.28
N SER A 623 -6.20 -24.15 -17.32
CA SER A 623 -6.90 -22.86 -17.18
C SER A 623 -8.21 -22.97 -16.40
N MET A 624 -8.90 -24.12 -16.47
CA MET A 624 -10.09 -24.41 -15.65
C MET A 624 -9.73 -24.55 -14.17
N ILE A 625 -8.61 -25.22 -13.87
CA ILE A 625 -8.13 -25.35 -12.49
C ILE A 625 -7.70 -23.97 -11.96
N GLN A 626 -7.06 -23.13 -12.79
CA GLN A 626 -6.76 -21.75 -12.44
C GLN A 626 -8.03 -20.94 -12.14
N THR A 627 -9.10 -21.12 -12.93
CA THR A 627 -10.42 -20.50 -12.64
C THR A 627 -10.95 -20.97 -11.28
N CYS A 628 -10.96 -22.27 -10.99
CA CYS A 628 -11.43 -22.78 -9.70
C CYS A 628 -10.63 -22.21 -8.53
N GLN A 629 -9.30 -22.23 -8.60
CA GLN A 629 -8.42 -21.66 -7.58
C GLN A 629 -8.68 -20.16 -7.37
N THR A 630 -8.89 -19.41 -8.45
CA THR A 630 -9.21 -17.97 -8.36
C THR A 630 -10.55 -17.74 -7.65
N LEU A 631 -11.57 -18.53 -7.98
CA LEU A 631 -12.89 -18.43 -7.33
C LEU A 631 -12.82 -18.78 -5.85
N ASP A 632 -12.11 -19.85 -5.49
CA ASP A 632 -11.96 -20.28 -4.10
C ASP A 632 -11.20 -19.24 -3.26
N ASN A 633 -10.18 -18.58 -3.82
CA ASN A 633 -9.44 -17.52 -3.13
C ASN A 633 -10.28 -16.25 -2.91
N LEU A 634 -11.21 -15.93 -3.81
CA LEU A 634 -12.07 -14.73 -3.70
C LEU A 634 -13.36 -14.97 -2.91
N ARG A 635 -13.75 -16.23 -2.73
CA ARG A 635 -15.00 -16.62 -2.06
C ARG A 635 -15.14 -16.07 -0.64
N PRO A 636 -14.09 -16.03 0.22
CA PRO A 636 -14.22 -15.43 1.55
C PRO A 636 -14.48 -13.92 1.50
N LEU A 637 -13.80 -13.20 0.60
CA LEU A 637 -14.01 -11.76 0.39
C LEU A 637 -15.46 -11.49 -0.06
N TRP A 638 -15.96 -12.27 -1.03
CA TRP A 638 -17.35 -12.20 -1.48
C TRP A 638 -18.34 -12.42 -0.34
N ALA A 639 -18.11 -13.43 0.50
CA ALA A 639 -19.00 -13.75 1.60
C ALA A 639 -19.04 -12.62 2.64
N ASN A 640 -17.88 -12.03 2.95
CA ASN A 640 -17.78 -10.89 3.86
C ASN A 640 -18.54 -9.66 3.31
N GLN A 641 -18.28 -9.27 2.06
CA GLN A 641 -19.00 -8.17 1.42
C GLN A 641 -20.53 -8.37 1.46
N GLY A 642 -21.00 -9.62 1.31
CA GLY A 642 -22.42 -9.95 1.45
C GLY A 642 -22.97 -9.72 2.86
N LEU A 643 -22.21 -10.04 3.92
CA LEU A 643 -22.58 -9.78 5.31
C LEU A 643 -22.60 -8.27 5.61
N GLN A 644 -21.60 -7.52 5.12
CA GLN A 644 -21.56 -6.06 5.21
C GLN A 644 -22.77 -5.43 4.51
N TYR A 645 -23.10 -5.89 3.30
CA TYR A 645 -24.28 -5.44 2.56
C TYR A 645 -25.57 -5.69 3.33
N HIS A 646 -25.74 -6.88 3.93
CA HIS A 646 -26.93 -7.20 4.72
C HIS A 646 -27.12 -6.25 5.90
N LYS A 647 -26.04 -6.00 6.66
CA LYS A 647 -26.05 -5.04 7.78
C LYS A 647 -26.35 -3.62 7.32
N LYS A 648 -25.74 -3.18 6.21
CA LYS A 648 -25.99 -1.87 5.62
C LYS A 648 -27.45 -1.71 5.22
N MET A 649 -28.05 -2.73 4.60
CA MET A 649 -29.44 -2.68 4.17
C MET A 649 -30.44 -2.62 5.32
N SER A 650 -30.20 -3.35 6.42
CA SER A 650 -31.10 -3.28 7.59
C SER A 650 -31.09 -1.88 8.23
N LEU A 651 -29.93 -1.23 8.27
CA LEU A 651 -29.80 0.16 8.72
C LEU A 651 -30.40 1.16 7.71
N TRP A 652 -30.32 0.87 6.40
CA TRP A 652 -30.87 1.72 5.35
C TRP A 652 -32.40 1.76 5.40
N ASP A 653 -33.04 0.61 5.63
CA ASP A 653 -34.50 0.53 5.77
C ASP A 653 -34.98 1.39 6.95
N LEU A 654 -34.31 1.32 8.10
CA LEU A 654 -34.58 2.18 9.25
C LEU A 654 -34.42 3.67 8.94
N LEU A 655 -33.44 4.01 8.10
CA LEU A 655 -33.12 5.38 7.71
C LEU A 655 -34.21 5.95 6.77
N VAL A 656 -34.73 5.14 5.84
CA VAL A 656 -35.76 5.53 4.86
C VAL A 656 -37.18 5.56 5.44
N GLU A 657 -37.48 4.73 6.45
CA GLU A 657 -38.78 4.75 7.14
C GLU A 657 -39.02 6.06 7.92
N GLN A 658 -37.95 6.76 8.28
CA GLN A 658 -38.03 8.01 9.04
C GLN A 658 -38.24 9.22 8.12
N ARG A 659 -39.22 10.07 8.47
CA ARG A 659 -39.47 11.33 7.74
C ARG A 659 -38.29 12.30 7.82
N ASN A 660 -37.54 12.26 8.93
CA ASN A 660 -36.29 12.99 9.15
C ASN A 660 -35.25 11.96 9.60
N PRO A 661 -34.41 11.46 8.68
CA PRO A 661 -33.46 10.41 9.02
C PRO A 661 -32.48 10.86 10.10
N ALA A 662 -32.26 10.02 11.11
CA ALA A 662 -31.29 10.30 12.17
C ALA A 662 -29.85 10.12 11.65
N ARG A 663 -28.99 11.13 11.89
CA ARG A 663 -27.56 11.09 11.52
C ARG A 663 -26.81 9.93 12.19
N GLU A 664 -27.21 9.58 13.40
CA GLU A 664 -26.64 8.47 14.18
C GLU A 664 -26.74 7.13 13.44
N ILE A 665 -27.81 6.91 12.66
CA ILE A 665 -27.98 5.70 11.83
C ILE A 665 -27.01 5.72 10.65
N ALA A 666 -26.76 6.88 10.03
CA ALA A 666 -25.75 6.98 8.98
C ALA A 666 -24.33 6.77 9.54
N SER A 667 -24.06 7.27 10.76
CA SER A 667 -22.78 7.06 11.43
C SER A 667 -22.55 5.60 11.84
N SER A 668 -23.59 4.81 12.10
CA SER A 668 -23.45 3.38 12.43
C SER A 668 -23.18 2.48 11.23
N MET A 669 -23.36 2.99 10.00
CA MET A 669 -22.93 2.33 8.76
C MET A 669 -21.44 2.51 8.45
N GLN A 670 -20.73 3.36 9.22
CA GLN A 670 -19.28 3.53 9.05
C GLN A 670 -18.52 2.36 9.66
N GLU A 671 -17.44 1.96 9.01
CA GLU A 671 -16.54 0.90 9.42
C GLU A 671 -15.22 1.49 9.93
N ARG A 672 -14.51 0.75 10.79
CA ARG A 672 -13.13 1.11 11.17
C ARG A 672 -12.21 0.89 9.97
N GLU A 673 -11.44 1.91 9.61
CA GLU A 673 -10.45 1.85 8.54
C GLU A 673 -9.04 1.72 9.13
N ALA A 674 -8.65 2.67 9.98
CA ALA A 674 -7.41 2.59 10.74
C ALA A 674 -7.41 1.40 11.70
N ARG A 675 -6.34 0.61 11.64
CA ARG A 675 -6.09 -0.50 12.55
C ARG A 675 -4.64 -0.47 13.01
N THR A 676 -4.43 -0.64 14.31
CA THR A 676 -3.08 -0.80 14.86
C THR A 676 -2.46 -2.11 14.39
N LEU A 677 -1.13 -2.21 14.41
CA LEU A 677 -0.41 -3.46 14.12
C LEU A 677 -0.85 -4.59 15.04
N SER A 678 -1.20 -4.26 16.29
CA SER A 678 -1.73 -5.23 17.24
C SER A 678 -3.11 -5.73 16.79
N GLN A 679 -4.01 -4.85 16.34
CA GLN A 679 -5.32 -5.25 15.81
C GLN A 679 -5.21 -6.06 14.51
N LEU A 680 -4.18 -5.80 13.70
CA LEU A 680 -3.95 -6.54 12.45
C LEU A 680 -3.36 -7.93 12.68
N TYR A 681 -2.46 -8.08 13.65
CA TYR A 681 -1.57 -9.26 13.72
C TYR A 681 -1.43 -9.91 15.10
N ALA A 682 -1.88 -9.29 16.18
CA ALA A 682 -1.78 -9.91 17.50
C ALA A 682 -2.90 -10.95 17.68
N PRO A 683 -2.57 -12.21 18.06
CA PRO A 683 -3.54 -13.31 18.13
C PRO A 683 -4.62 -13.08 19.21
N TRP A 684 -4.26 -12.41 20.32
CA TRP A 684 -5.17 -12.18 21.44
C TRP A 684 -6.24 -11.10 21.19
N ASN A 685 -6.18 -10.37 20.07
CA ASN A 685 -7.22 -9.41 19.69
C ASN A 685 -8.33 -10.04 18.83
N GLU A 686 -8.13 -11.27 18.32
CA GLU A 686 -9.10 -11.94 17.43
C GLU A 686 -10.42 -12.29 18.12
N TYR A 687 -10.39 -12.46 19.45
CA TYR A 687 -11.59 -12.80 20.25
C TYR A 687 -12.59 -11.65 20.39
N GLU A 688 -12.13 -10.39 20.38
CA GLU A 688 -13.03 -9.22 20.44
C GLU A 688 -13.55 -8.81 19.05
N GLU A 689 -12.78 -9.02 17.98
CA GLU A 689 -13.19 -8.57 16.64
C GLU A 689 -14.04 -9.61 15.88
N SER A 690 -13.66 -10.89 15.82
CA SER A 690 -14.33 -11.89 14.96
C SER A 690 -15.84 -12.09 15.23
N THR A 691 -16.27 -11.86 16.48
CA THR A 691 -17.69 -11.92 16.88
C THR A 691 -18.40 -10.55 16.84
N HIS A 692 -17.68 -9.43 16.67
CA HIS A 692 -18.24 -8.07 16.65
C HIS A 692 -18.09 -7.36 15.29
N THR A 693 -17.30 -7.87 14.33
CA THR A 693 -17.06 -7.16 13.04
C THR A 693 -18.36 -6.86 12.29
N TYR A 694 -19.35 -7.76 12.38
CA TYR A 694 -20.60 -7.63 11.63
C TYR A 694 -21.82 -7.29 12.50
N ASN A 695 -21.71 -7.33 13.84
CA ASN A 695 -22.85 -7.21 14.77
C ASN A 695 -24.07 -8.05 14.31
N ILE A 696 -23.84 -9.28 13.85
CA ILE A 696 -24.92 -10.18 13.41
C ILE A 696 -25.73 -10.54 14.65
N THR A 697 -26.97 -10.09 14.68
CA THR A 697 -27.90 -10.36 15.78
C THR A 697 -28.51 -11.75 15.63
N GLU A 698 -29.05 -12.32 16.71
CA GLU A 698 -29.87 -13.54 16.61
C GLU A 698 -31.06 -13.38 15.64
N GLY A 699 -31.51 -12.14 15.42
CA GLY A 699 -32.53 -11.81 14.43
C GLY A 699 -32.07 -12.04 12.99
N ASP A 700 -30.82 -11.75 12.69
CA ASP A 700 -30.24 -11.86 11.34
C ASP A 700 -30.02 -13.32 10.92
N LEU A 701 -29.77 -14.20 11.91
CA LEU A 701 -29.66 -15.65 11.68
C LEU A 701 -30.95 -16.29 11.15
N LYS A 702 -32.09 -15.58 11.15
CA LYS A 702 -33.33 -16.05 10.54
C LYS A 702 -33.30 -16.02 9.00
N TYR A 703 -32.39 -15.25 8.41
CA TYR A 703 -32.26 -15.15 6.97
C TYR A 703 -31.33 -16.24 6.42
N GLY A 704 -31.84 -17.10 5.54
CA GLY A 704 -31.07 -18.20 4.95
C GLY A 704 -29.81 -17.74 4.20
N GLU A 705 -29.83 -16.54 3.61
CA GLU A 705 -28.64 -15.92 2.98
C GLU A 705 -27.52 -15.68 3.97
N VAL A 706 -27.81 -15.10 5.14
CA VAL A 706 -26.80 -14.82 6.17
C VAL A 706 -26.18 -16.13 6.65
N GLN A 707 -26.99 -17.18 6.82
CA GLN A 707 -26.49 -18.51 7.17
C GLN A 707 -25.56 -19.10 6.10
N GLU A 708 -25.89 -18.93 4.82
CA GLU A 708 -25.07 -19.40 3.69
C GLU A 708 -23.71 -18.68 3.63
N LEU A 709 -23.71 -17.35 3.83
CA LEU A 709 -22.49 -16.54 3.87
C LEU A 709 -21.59 -16.91 5.05
N LEU A 710 -22.18 -17.06 6.25
CA LEU A 710 -21.44 -17.50 7.44
C LEU A 710 -20.86 -18.91 7.28
N LYS A 711 -21.64 -19.84 6.73
CA LYS A 711 -21.15 -21.20 6.44
C LYS A 711 -19.98 -21.18 5.46
N THR A 712 -20.02 -20.29 4.47
CA THR A 712 -18.93 -20.13 3.50
C THR A 712 -17.63 -19.70 4.19
N LEU A 713 -17.69 -18.73 5.10
CA LEU A 713 -16.53 -18.30 5.89
C LEU A 713 -16.03 -19.42 6.83
N GLN A 714 -16.92 -20.09 7.55
CA GLN A 714 -16.59 -21.15 8.52
C GLN A 714 -16.03 -22.42 7.88
N SER A 715 -16.45 -22.74 6.65
CA SER A 715 -15.98 -23.93 5.92
C SER A 715 -14.68 -23.69 5.13
N THR A 716 -14.23 -22.43 5.07
CA THR A 716 -12.97 -22.07 4.39
C THR A 716 -11.84 -22.08 5.41
N ALA A 717 -10.68 -22.64 5.03
CA ALA A 717 -9.52 -22.64 5.90
C ALA A 717 -9.09 -21.20 6.26
N GLU A 718 -8.75 -20.96 7.52
CA GLU A 718 -8.48 -19.62 8.05
C GLU A 718 -7.40 -18.86 7.25
N HIS A 719 -6.31 -19.52 6.90
CA HIS A 719 -5.27 -18.91 6.06
C HIS A 719 -5.77 -18.46 4.68
N VAL A 720 -6.79 -19.11 4.12
CA VAL A 720 -7.44 -18.70 2.87
C VAL A 720 -8.30 -17.47 3.11
N VAL A 721 -9.05 -17.45 4.23
CA VAL A 721 -9.84 -16.29 4.66
C VAL A 721 -8.95 -15.05 4.83
N THR A 722 -7.84 -15.17 5.57
CA THR A 722 -6.88 -14.08 5.76
C THR A 722 -6.26 -13.62 4.45
N SER A 723 -5.90 -14.56 3.56
CA SER A 723 -5.32 -14.21 2.24
C SER A 723 -6.32 -13.52 1.30
N ALA A 724 -7.62 -13.77 1.45
CA ALA A 724 -8.65 -13.17 0.60
C ALA A 724 -8.68 -11.64 0.76
N TYR A 725 -8.41 -11.13 1.97
CA TYR A 725 -8.32 -9.68 2.23
C TYR A 725 -7.14 -9.01 1.55
N LEU A 726 -6.07 -9.75 1.25
CA LEU A 726 -4.91 -9.21 0.53
C LEU A 726 -5.26 -8.90 -0.93
N HIS A 727 -6.31 -9.54 -1.47
CA HIS A 727 -6.82 -9.29 -2.83
C HIS A 727 -7.76 -8.08 -2.92
N GLU A 728 -8.09 -7.44 -1.80
CA GLU A 728 -8.99 -6.29 -1.76
C GLU A 728 -8.36 -5.07 -2.46
N GLU A 729 -9.00 -4.63 -3.55
CA GLU A 729 -8.63 -3.44 -4.32
C GLU A 729 -9.75 -2.41 -4.13
N GLN A 730 -9.41 -1.19 -3.72
CA GLN A 730 -10.38 -0.19 -3.31
C GLN A 730 -10.25 1.06 -4.18
N GLU A 731 -11.34 1.47 -4.82
CA GLU A 731 -11.44 2.81 -5.40
C GLU A 731 -11.70 3.81 -4.28
N ARG A 732 -10.67 4.58 -3.93
CA ARG A 732 -10.71 5.49 -2.79
C ARG A 732 -11.05 6.90 -3.25
N GLU A 733 -12.17 7.43 -2.78
CA GLU A 733 -12.53 8.84 -3.00
C GLU A 733 -12.25 9.61 -1.72
N LEU A 734 -11.15 10.38 -1.70
CA LEU A 734 -10.75 11.17 -0.54
C LEU A 734 -11.68 12.37 -0.34
N ALA A 735 -11.85 12.77 0.92
CA ALA A 735 -12.43 14.07 1.23
C ALA A 735 -11.59 15.17 0.59
N CYS A 736 -12.21 16.19 0.00
CA CYS A 736 -11.46 17.36 -0.47
C CYS A 736 -10.92 18.11 0.75
N GLU A 737 -9.71 17.76 1.15
CA GLU A 737 -8.91 18.52 2.10
C GLU A 737 -8.04 19.49 1.28
N VAL A 738 -8.01 20.76 1.69
CA VAL A 738 -7.15 21.74 1.04
C VAL A 738 -5.70 21.45 1.43
N GLU A 739 -5.03 20.58 0.66
CA GLU A 739 -3.58 20.43 0.72
C GLU A 739 -2.92 21.68 0.13
N ARG A 740 -2.33 22.50 0.99
CA ARG A 740 -1.40 23.54 0.57
C ARG A 740 0.00 22.93 0.45
N GLU A 741 0.42 22.59 -0.77
CA GLU A 741 1.81 22.24 -1.08
C GLU A 741 2.73 23.48 -1.02
N GLN A 742 3.23 23.74 0.18
CA GLN A 742 4.65 23.73 0.59
C GLN A 742 4.59 24.27 2.02
N GLN A 743 4.05 23.47 2.94
CA GLN A 743 4.08 23.82 4.34
C GLN A 743 5.47 23.48 4.87
N VAL A 744 6.27 24.52 5.10
CA VAL A 744 7.09 24.52 6.31
C VAL A 744 6.11 24.14 7.41
N SER A 745 6.22 22.92 7.96
CA SER A 745 5.42 22.50 9.10
C SER A 745 5.72 23.48 10.22
N ARG A 746 4.87 24.51 10.31
CA ARG A 746 4.82 25.38 11.45
C ARG A 746 3.93 24.63 12.42
N PRO A 747 4.33 24.51 13.69
CA PRO A 747 3.48 23.94 14.72
C PRO A 747 2.06 24.53 14.63
N PRO A 748 1.01 23.79 15.02
CA PRO A 748 -0.36 24.29 14.98
C PRO A 748 -0.46 25.67 15.65
N SER A 749 -1.37 26.54 15.18
CA SER A 749 -1.46 27.91 15.71
C SER A 749 -2.05 27.89 17.12
N TYR A 750 -1.20 27.97 18.15
CA TYR A 750 -1.61 28.17 19.54
C TYR A 750 -1.35 29.60 20.01
N THR A 751 -2.09 30.00 21.04
CA THR A 751 -1.82 31.26 21.75
C THR A 751 -0.52 31.10 22.56
N PRO A 752 0.50 31.94 22.35
CA PRO A 752 1.72 31.86 23.14
C PRO A 752 1.47 32.28 24.59
N CYS A 753 2.04 31.55 25.55
CA CYS A 753 2.06 31.98 26.94
C CYS A 753 2.83 33.30 27.09
N LYS A 754 2.41 34.16 28.00
CA LYS A 754 3.11 35.42 28.27
C LYS A 754 4.42 35.13 29.02
N HIS A 755 5.54 35.50 28.41
CA HIS A 755 6.86 35.38 29.04
C HIS A 755 6.91 36.14 30.37
N ASN A 756 7.34 35.48 31.44
CA ASN A 756 7.47 36.09 32.76
C ASN A 756 8.74 35.62 33.49
N LEU A 757 9.69 36.53 33.67
CA LEU A 757 10.89 36.27 34.45
C LEU A 757 10.64 36.52 35.95
N HIS A 758 10.39 35.42 36.68
CA HIS A 758 10.12 35.42 38.11
C HIS A 758 11.26 36.04 38.94
N ASP A 759 10.92 36.76 40.01
CA ASP A 759 11.88 37.49 40.84
C ASP A 759 12.93 36.57 41.49
N ASP A 760 12.53 35.38 41.94
CA ASP A 760 13.46 34.37 42.47
C ASP A 760 14.51 33.92 41.43
N ILE A 761 14.20 33.90 40.13
CA ILE A 761 15.20 33.62 39.08
C ILE A 761 16.16 34.80 38.94
N ARG A 762 15.66 36.05 39.05
CA ARG A 762 16.52 37.25 39.08
C ARG A 762 17.40 37.28 40.32
N HIS A 763 16.88 36.83 41.46
CA HIS A 763 17.61 36.68 42.71
C HIS A 763 18.71 35.64 42.56
N PHE A 764 18.36 34.46 42.04
CA PHE A 764 19.30 33.39 41.74
C PHE A 764 20.41 33.84 40.78
N ALA A 765 20.07 34.56 39.72
CA ALA A 765 21.06 35.09 38.77
C ALA A 765 21.98 36.18 39.37
N LYS A 766 21.61 36.81 40.49
CA LYS A 766 22.43 37.84 41.17
C LYS A 766 23.26 37.27 42.32
N PHE A 767 22.66 36.40 43.11
CA PHE A 767 23.23 35.93 44.37
C PHE A 767 23.70 34.48 44.31
N GLY A 768 23.34 33.75 43.25
CA GLY A 768 23.71 32.34 43.09
C GLY A 768 22.95 31.42 44.04
N GLU A 769 21.86 31.83 44.67
CA GLU A 769 21.03 30.96 45.50
C GLU A 769 19.56 31.36 45.38
N PHE A 770 18.65 30.43 45.64
CA PHE A 770 17.23 30.77 45.73
C PHE A 770 16.94 31.40 47.10
N PRO A 771 15.93 32.28 47.20
CA PRO A 771 15.52 32.85 48.49
C PRO A 771 15.25 31.74 49.52
N GLY A 772 15.99 31.73 50.63
CA GLY A 772 15.82 30.76 51.71
C GLY A 772 16.49 29.40 51.50
N ASN A 773 17.41 29.27 50.53
CA ASN A 773 18.20 28.06 50.24
C ASN A 773 17.36 26.82 49.89
N GLN A 774 16.16 27.04 49.33
CA GLN A 774 15.28 25.97 48.83
C GLN A 774 14.86 26.26 47.39
N PRO A 775 14.57 25.23 46.57
CA PRO A 775 14.09 25.43 45.21
C PRO A 775 12.82 26.30 45.20
N SER A 776 12.86 27.38 44.42
CA SER A 776 11.70 28.27 44.25
C SER A 776 10.56 27.59 43.50
N LYS A 777 9.32 28.05 43.73
CA LYS A 777 8.16 27.70 42.88
C LYS A 777 8.33 28.13 41.41
N ALA A 778 9.32 28.97 41.11
CA ALA A 778 9.65 29.42 39.77
C ALA A 778 10.34 28.36 38.89
N VAL A 779 10.73 27.22 39.47
CA VAL A 779 11.40 26.12 38.77
C VAL A 779 10.73 24.78 39.03
N THR A 780 10.96 23.84 38.12
CA THR A 780 10.61 22.41 38.29
C THR A 780 11.76 21.54 37.81
N LEU A 781 11.82 20.28 38.25
CA LEU A 781 12.78 19.30 37.72
C LEU A 781 12.63 19.21 36.20
N ALA A 782 13.75 19.26 35.48
CA ALA A 782 13.75 19.40 34.03
C ALA A 782 12.94 18.31 33.32
N PHE A 783 13.11 17.05 33.72
CA PHE A 783 12.34 15.94 33.17
C PHE A 783 10.86 15.95 33.59
N HIS A 784 10.52 16.43 34.79
CA HIS A 784 9.11 16.64 35.18
C HIS A 784 8.45 17.77 34.38
N GLY A 785 9.23 18.75 33.91
CA GLY A 785 8.76 19.79 32.99
C GLY A 785 8.21 19.25 31.66
N LEU A 786 8.49 17.99 31.32
CA LEU A 786 8.00 17.31 30.13
C LEU A 786 6.60 16.69 30.31
N ALA A 787 5.94 16.83 31.46
CA ALA A 787 4.68 16.15 31.78
C ALA A 787 3.58 16.28 30.71
N ASN A 788 3.53 17.41 29.99
CA ASN A 788 2.55 17.68 28.93
C ASN A 788 3.03 17.26 27.51
N THR A 789 4.09 16.46 27.40
CA THR A 789 4.63 15.93 26.13
C THR A 789 4.39 14.43 26.03
N SER A 790 4.53 13.85 24.83
CA SER A 790 4.50 12.40 24.64
C SER A 790 5.58 11.67 25.45
N ALA A 791 6.78 12.25 25.56
CA ALA A 791 7.86 11.68 26.39
C ALA A 791 7.50 11.70 27.88
N GLY A 792 6.84 12.74 28.38
CA GLY A 792 6.43 12.83 29.79
C GLY A 792 5.39 11.78 30.21
N LYS A 793 4.65 11.22 29.24
CA LYS A 793 3.68 10.12 29.46
C LYS A 793 4.36 8.76 29.62
N LEU A 794 5.64 8.64 29.24
CA LEU A 794 6.43 7.42 29.35
C LEU A 794 7.19 7.35 30.68
N TYR A 795 7.57 6.14 31.08
CA TYR A 795 8.30 5.90 32.32
C TYR A 795 9.65 6.64 32.33
N HIS A 796 9.85 7.47 33.35
CA HIS A 796 11.13 8.06 33.71
C HIS A 796 11.23 8.16 35.25
N PRO A 797 12.39 7.87 35.86
CA PRO A 797 12.55 7.92 37.32
C PRO A 797 12.41 9.35 37.87
N HIS A 798 11.76 9.51 39.04
CA HIS A 798 11.71 10.81 39.73
C HIS A 798 13.09 11.32 40.19
N SER A 799 14.05 10.41 40.39
CA SER A 799 15.44 10.73 40.71
C SER A 799 16.28 11.13 39.49
N LEU A 800 15.75 10.98 38.26
CA LEU A 800 16.47 11.31 37.04
C LEU A 800 16.79 12.80 37.00
N GLY A 801 18.08 13.14 37.00
CA GLY A 801 18.51 14.52 37.06
C GLY A 801 18.09 15.21 38.35
N SER A 802 18.23 14.54 39.51
CA SER A 802 18.09 15.18 40.82
C SER A 802 19.08 16.34 40.93
N GLY A 803 18.58 17.56 40.69
CA GLY A 803 19.40 18.76 40.56
C GLY A 803 19.47 19.35 39.15
N LEU A 804 18.72 18.87 38.17
CA LEU A 804 18.54 19.58 36.90
C LEU A 804 17.17 20.26 36.93
N TYR A 805 17.16 21.60 37.02
CA TYR A 805 15.92 22.36 36.99
C TYR A 805 15.74 23.09 35.66
N SER A 806 14.47 23.29 35.31
CA SER A 806 14.00 24.16 34.25
C SER A 806 13.10 25.23 34.85
N THR A 807 13.14 26.44 34.30
CA THR A 807 12.21 27.49 34.72
C THR A 807 10.80 27.15 34.22
N LEU A 808 9.76 27.56 34.97
CA LEU A 808 8.38 27.40 34.50
C LEU A 808 8.17 28.05 33.12
N ASP A 809 8.76 29.22 32.91
CA ASP A 809 8.73 29.92 31.62
C ASP A 809 9.38 29.14 30.45
N PHE A 810 10.40 28.33 30.72
CA PHE A 810 11.00 27.47 29.71
C PHE A 810 10.05 26.35 29.28
N ASN A 811 9.25 25.83 30.21
CA ASN A 811 8.31 24.75 29.96
C ASN A 811 6.98 25.26 29.38
N GLU A 812 6.46 26.38 29.88
CA GLU A 812 5.16 26.94 29.48
C GLU A 812 5.29 27.84 28.25
N THR A 813 5.16 27.25 27.06
CA THR A 813 5.39 27.95 25.79
C THR A 813 4.10 28.41 25.11
N VAL A 814 3.05 27.60 25.17
CA VAL A 814 1.75 27.83 24.52
C VAL A 814 0.60 27.37 25.41
N GLU A 815 -0.58 27.97 25.22
CA GLU A 815 -1.83 27.55 25.85
C GLU A 815 -2.44 26.36 25.06
N ILE A 816 -2.55 25.18 25.68
CA ILE A 816 -2.98 23.94 25.01
C ILE A 816 -4.15 23.28 25.75
N SER A 817 -5.03 22.59 25.02
CA SER A 817 -6.07 21.75 25.61
C SER A 817 -5.46 20.55 26.35
N PRO A 818 -6.10 20.02 27.42
CA PRO A 818 -5.54 18.92 28.23
C PRO A 818 -5.21 17.62 27.48
N ASN A 819 -5.81 17.42 26.29
CA ASN A 819 -5.66 16.20 25.50
C ASN A 819 -4.54 16.28 24.44
N ASP A 820 -3.99 17.47 24.15
CA ASP A 820 -3.00 17.66 23.09
C ASP A 820 -1.57 17.71 23.67
N PRO A 821 -0.60 16.96 23.11
CA PRO A 821 0.79 17.00 23.56
C PRO A 821 1.55 18.27 23.08
N MET A 822 2.49 18.77 23.89
CA MET A 822 3.30 19.97 23.62
C MET A 822 4.61 19.68 22.84
N ASP A 823 4.68 18.56 22.13
CA ASP A 823 5.91 18.03 21.53
C ASP A 823 6.61 19.06 20.62
N ASP A 824 5.84 19.73 19.75
CA ASP A 824 6.37 20.67 18.76
C ASP A 824 6.88 22.00 19.33
N PHE A 825 6.53 22.31 20.59
CA PHE A 825 6.77 23.62 21.21
C PHE A 825 7.89 23.60 22.26
N CYS A 826 8.57 22.46 22.42
CA CYS A 826 9.70 22.35 23.33
C CYS A 826 10.87 23.29 22.92
N LYS A 827 11.26 24.21 23.79
CA LYS A 827 12.39 25.14 23.56
C LYS A 827 13.73 24.40 23.54
N GLN A 828 14.66 24.83 22.69
CA GLN A 828 16.04 24.34 22.72
C GLN A 828 16.78 24.83 23.97
N VAL A 829 17.64 23.96 24.52
CA VAL A 829 18.47 24.30 25.67
C VAL A 829 19.69 25.06 25.17
N ASN A 830 19.63 26.39 25.19
CA ASN A 830 20.71 27.26 24.70
C ASN A 830 21.47 28.00 25.82
N TRP A 831 20.85 28.10 27.00
CA TRP A 831 21.32 28.93 28.11
C TRP A 831 21.20 28.18 29.43
N ILE A 832 22.27 28.18 30.23
CA ILE A 832 22.35 27.47 31.51
C ILE A 832 22.92 28.42 32.57
N LEU A 833 22.24 28.61 33.70
CA LEU A 833 22.51 29.66 34.70
C LEU A 833 23.15 29.14 35.99
N SER A 834 24.44 29.30 36.25
CA SER A 834 25.20 28.43 37.17
C SER A 834 25.42 28.96 38.67
N SER A 835 25.27 28.22 39.82
CA SER A 835 25.39 28.41 41.34
C SER A 835 26.31 27.46 42.24
N VAL A 836 27.26 27.94 43.08
CA VAL A 836 28.15 27.03 43.90
C VAL A 836 27.46 26.47 45.16
N HIS A 837 26.23 26.89 45.46
CA HIS A 837 25.63 26.80 46.79
C HIS A 837 24.55 25.71 46.94
N SER A 838 24.25 24.93 45.88
CA SER A 838 23.30 23.80 45.93
C SER A 838 23.63 22.71 44.90
N ASP A 839 23.32 21.43 45.21
CA ASP A 839 23.46 20.27 44.31
C ASP A 839 22.43 20.28 43.16
N VAL A 840 22.44 21.36 42.39
CA VAL A 840 21.55 21.55 41.25
C VAL A 840 22.37 22.20 40.14
N LEU A 841 22.66 21.44 39.10
CA LEU A 841 23.77 21.62 38.17
C LEU A 841 23.81 22.96 37.53
N ILE A 842 24.60 23.83 38.14
CA ILE A 842 24.78 25.21 37.78
C ILE A 842 25.74 25.70 38.91
N ILE A 843 26.97 26.25 38.70
CA ILE A 843 27.99 26.81 39.66
C ILE A 843 28.25 28.38 39.58
N ASN A 844 28.24 29.19 40.68
CA ASN A 844 27.99 30.67 40.93
C ASN A 844 27.77 31.66 39.74
N ALA A 845 26.71 32.47 39.84
CA ALA A 845 25.97 33.13 38.74
C ALA A 845 26.74 33.35 37.43
N ARG A 846 26.91 32.29 36.64
CA ARG A 846 27.47 32.35 35.29
C ARG A 846 26.45 31.86 34.29
N LEU A 847 26.06 32.73 33.37
CA LEU A 847 25.20 32.38 32.26
C LEU A 847 26.07 31.75 31.17
N ASN A 848 25.98 30.43 31.01
CA ASN A 848 26.74 29.68 30.01
C ASN A 848 25.90 29.47 28.74
N ILE A 849 26.55 29.64 27.58
CA ILE A 849 26.01 29.19 26.31
C ILE A 849 26.19 27.68 26.22
N TYR A 850 25.12 26.98 25.85
CA TYR A 850 25.12 25.56 25.60
C TYR A 850 24.51 25.27 24.23
N ALA A 851 24.96 24.19 23.60
CA ALA A 851 24.30 23.64 22.41
C ALA A 851 24.45 22.11 22.45
N PRO A 852 23.35 21.34 22.28
CA PRO A 852 23.42 19.89 22.20
C PRO A 852 24.21 19.46 20.96
N ARG A 853 25.02 18.41 21.06
CA ARG A 853 25.84 17.95 19.92
C ARG A 853 24.98 17.18 18.92
N LEU A 854 24.49 17.88 17.90
CA LEU A 854 23.57 17.32 16.90
C LEU A 854 24.28 16.70 15.68
N THR A 855 25.54 17.03 15.42
CA THR A 855 26.33 16.47 14.31
C THR A 855 27.67 15.94 14.81
N LYS A 856 28.22 14.93 14.14
CA LYS A 856 29.53 14.35 14.50
C LYS A 856 30.69 15.38 14.53
N PRO A 857 30.86 16.31 13.56
CA PRO A 857 31.96 17.27 13.59
C PRO A 857 31.74 18.45 14.57
N MET A 858 30.55 18.59 15.16
CA MET A 858 30.26 19.69 16.08
C MET A 858 31.11 19.58 17.36
N ARG A 859 31.66 20.70 17.82
CA ARG A 859 32.38 20.80 19.09
C ARG A 859 31.46 20.38 20.25
N SER A 860 32.02 19.70 21.25
CA SER A 860 31.30 19.41 22.49
C SER A 860 31.18 20.64 23.40
N PHE A 861 29.97 20.88 23.91
CA PHE A 861 29.65 21.93 24.90
C PHE A 861 29.45 21.36 26.31
N ARG A 862 29.76 20.08 26.52
CA ARG A 862 29.48 19.35 27.77
C ARG A 862 30.13 19.95 29.01
N HIS A 863 31.28 20.61 28.86
CA HIS A 863 32.04 21.19 29.96
C HIS A 863 31.62 22.62 30.34
N LEU A 864 30.64 23.22 29.62
CA LEU A 864 30.16 24.59 29.85
C LEU A 864 31.29 25.64 29.84
N ASP A 865 32.35 25.38 29.09
CA ASP A 865 33.59 26.17 29.06
C ASP A 865 33.70 27.08 27.83
N PHE A 866 32.71 27.06 26.93
CA PHE A 866 32.75 27.81 25.67
C PHE A 866 32.66 29.32 25.87
N LEU A 867 31.53 29.80 26.41
CA LEU A 867 31.32 31.21 26.75
C LEU A 867 30.38 31.26 27.94
N GLY A 868 30.79 31.95 28.99
CA GLY A 868 29.93 32.18 30.13
C GLY A 868 30.15 33.56 30.74
N ILE A 869 29.05 34.26 30.98
CA ILE A 869 29.00 35.64 31.49
C ILE A 869 28.74 35.58 32.99
N GLY A 870 29.69 36.06 33.81
CA GLY A 870 29.58 36.02 35.27
C GLY A 870 30.92 35.78 35.96
N ALA A 871 30.88 35.31 37.20
CA ALA A 871 32.09 34.99 37.96
C ALA A 871 32.92 33.89 37.27
N ASN A 872 34.25 34.09 37.20
CA ASN A 872 35.19 33.08 36.69
C ASN A 872 35.31 31.94 37.69
N ILE A 873 34.54 30.88 37.48
CA ILE A 873 34.56 29.70 38.32
C ILE A 873 35.03 28.51 37.50
N PRO A 874 36.10 27.82 37.92
CA PRO A 874 36.54 26.61 37.26
C PRO A 874 35.73 25.45 37.82
N THR A 875 34.72 24.97 37.09
CA THR A 875 34.12 23.67 37.44
C THR A 875 33.41 23.07 36.24
N GLN A 876 33.88 21.89 35.85
CA GLN A 876 33.11 21.00 35.00
C GLN A 876 31.93 20.46 35.82
N PRO A 877 30.72 20.38 35.25
CA PRO A 877 29.61 19.67 35.87
C PRO A 877 30.00 18.21 36.18
N ASN A 878 29.44 17.62 37.24
CA ASN A 878 29.69 16.20 37.51
C ASN A 878 29.18 15.33 36.35
N ASP A 879 29.75 14.13 36.19
CA ASP A 879 29.48 13.32 35.00
C ASP A 879 28.01 12.89 34.90
N THR A 880 27.38 12.52 36.02
CA THR A 880 25.97 12.11 36.05
C THR A 880 25.05 13.19 35.53
N MET A 881 25.32 14.45 35.88
CA MET A 881 24.44 15.52 35.46
C MET A 881 24.85 16.15 34.13
N THR A 882 26.10 16.00 33.71
CA THR A 882 26.49 16.18 32.30
C THR A 882 25.67 15.24 31.40
N ARG A 883 25.58 13.95 31.75
CA ARG A 883 24.75 12.98 31.02
C ARG A 883 23.27 13.34 31.04
N CYS A 884 22.72 13.74 32.19
CA CYS A 884 21.34 14.21 32.29
C CYS A 884 21.08 15.43 31.40
N LEU A 885 22.01 16.38 31.36
CA LEU A 885 21.90 17.59 30.52
C LEU A 885 21.99 17.25 29.03
N GLU A 886 22.94 16.42 28.62
CA GLU A 886 23.09 15.96 27.23
C GLU A 886 21.85 15.20 26.76
N MET A 887 21.32 14.31 27.60
CA MET A 887 20.06 13.60 27.35
C MET A 887 18.87 14.56 27.28
N PHE A 888 18.69 15.43 28.27
CA PHE A 888 17.57 16.36 28.33
C PHE A 888 17.56 17.33 27.15
N SER A 889 18.73 17.80 26.71
CA SER A 889 18.90 18.73 25.60
C SER A 889 18.78 18.09 24.21
N GLY A 890 18.90 16.75 24.13
CA GLY A 890 18.80 16.00 22.87
C GLY A 890 20.11 15.90 22.09
N SER A 891 21.25 15.79 22.77
CA SER A 891 22.53 15.50 22.11
C SER A 891 22.50 14.12 21.44
N LEU A 892 23.10 14.01 20.25
CA LEU A 892 23.01 12.83 19.38
C LEU A 892 24.34 12.08 19.24
N TYR A 893 25.47 12.77 19.41
CA TYR A 893 26.81 12.24 19.23
C TYR A 893 27.67 12.42 20.48
N PHE A 894 28.56 11.46 20.73
CA PHE A 894 29.54 11.50 21.83
C PHE A 894 30.94 11.81 21.31
N ALA A 895 31.82 12.30 22.19
CA ALA A 895 33.19 12.69 21.84
C ALA A 895 34.18 11.54 21.81
N SER A 896 33.87 10.44 22.51
CA SER A 896 34.71 9.26 22.60
C SER A 896 33.85 8.01 22.72
N PHE A 897 34.44 6.86 22.44
CA PHE A 897 33.80 5.57 22.68
C PHE A 897 33.52 5.33 24.18
N GLU A 898 34.41 5.82 25.05
CA GLU A 898 34.23 5.77 26.51
C GLU A 898 32.99 6.54 26.96
N ASP A 899 32.75 7.74 26.43
CA ASP A 899 31.53 8.51 26.73
C ASP A 899 30.26 7.79 26.31
N TYR A 900 30.31 7.12 25.16
CA TYR A 900 29.20 6.31 24.65
C TYR A 900 28.92 5.11 25.55
N GLN A 901 29.96 4.37 25.97
CA GLN A 901 29.82 3.26 26.91
C GLN A 901 29.28 3.75 28.26
N ASN A 902 29.85 4.83 28.81
CA ASN A 902 29.38 5.42 30.07
C ASN A 902 27.92 5.88 30.02
N PHE A 903 27.47 6.44 28.89
CA PHE A 903 26.07 6.81 28.70
C PHE A 903 25.16 5.58 28.62
N ARG A 904 25.59 4.49 27.96
CA ARG A 904 24.86 3.23 27.96
C ARG A 904 24.76 2.62 29.35
N SER A 905 25.85 2.54 30.10
CA SER A 905 25.82 2.06 31.50
C SER A 905 24.93 2.94 32.38
N PHE A 906 24.92 4.27 32.18
CA PHE A 906 24.01 5.19 32.86
C PHE A 906 22.53 4.90 32.55
N LEU A 907 22.20 4.51 31.32
CA LEU A 907 20.87 4.03 30.95
C LEU A 907 20.55 2.61 31.47
N GLY A 908 21.53 1.92 32.07
CA GLY A 908 21.38 0.54 32.51
C GLY A 908 21.49 -0.48 31.37
N LEU A 909 22.10 -0.11 30.25
CA LEU A 909 22.31 -0.98 29.10
C LEU A 909 23.68 -1.69 29.21
N VAL A 910 23.73 -2.95 28.78
CA VAL A 910 24.95 -3.75 28.75
C VAL A 910 26.05 -3.08 27.90
N THR A 911 27.30 -3.13 28.36
CA THR A 911 28.52 -2.67 27.70
C THR A 911 29.57 -3.78 27.69
N ASP A 912 30.63 -3.60 26.89
CA ASP A 912 31.73 -4.56 26.83
C ASP A 912 32.46 -4.64 28.18
N GLY A 913 32.87 -5.84 28.59
CA GLY A 913 33.65 -6.06 29.80
C GLY A 913 32.85 -6.26 31.10
N LEU A 914 31.51 -6.31 31.03
CA LEU A 914 30.68 -6.80 32.14
C LEU A 914 30.74 -8.34 32.20
N GLY A 915 30.79 -8.89 33.42
CA GLY A 915 30.78 -10.35 33.63
C GLY A 915 29.47 -11.03 33.20
N ASP A 916 29.36 -12.34 33.42
CA ASP A 916 28.19 -13.12 33.04
C ASP A 916 26.92 -12.61 33.75
N ILE A 917 25.95 -12.14 32.97
CA ILE A 917 24.67 -11.63 33.48
C ILE A 917 23.77 -12.81 33.89
N PRO A 918 23.17 -12.81 35.09
CA PRO A 918 22.25 -13.85 35.52
C PRO A 918 21.10 -14.07 34.54
N GLU A 919 20.64 -15.32 34.41
CA GLU A 919 19.50 -15.68 33.56
C GLU A 919 18.24 -14.88 33.96
N GLY A 920 17.55 -14.29 32.97
CA GLY A 920 16.42 -13.38 33.19
C GLY A 920 16.79 -12.00 33.77
N GLY A 921 18.09 -11.72 33.98
CA GLY A 921 18.64 -10.46 34.48
C GLY A 921 18.77 -9.35 33.44
N MET A 922 18.55 -9.65 32.16
CA MET A 922 18.65 -8.70 31.05
C MET A 922 17.41 -8.81 30.16
N THR A 923 16.98 -7.69 29.58
CA THR A 923 15.96 -7.67 28.52
C THR A 923 16.58 -7.91 27.14
N ASN A 924 15.74 -8.20 26.14
CA ASN A 924 16.20 -8.43 24.76
C ASN A 924 16.84 -7.18 24.11
N GLU A 925 16.54 -5.97 24.59
CA GLU A 925 17.22 -4.73 24.16
C GLU A 925 18.58 -4.49 24.84
N GLY A 926 19.00 -5.41 25.71
CA GLY A 926 20.24 -5.28 26.48
C GLY A 926 20.11 -4.42 27.74
N PHE A 927 18.90 -4.14 28.24
CA PHE A 927 18.73 -3.46 29.53
C PHE A 927 18.90 -4.44 30.68
N VAL A 928 19.82 -4.16 31.59
CA VAL A 928 20.13 -5.01 32.75
C VAL A 928 19.23 -4.59 33.91
N LYS A 929 18.46 -5.54 34.43
CA LYS A 929 17.51 -5.32 35.54
C LYS A 929 18.26 -4.93 36.81
N PHE A 930 17.58 -4.18 37.68
CA PHE A 930 18.19 -3.61 38.89
C PHE A 930 18.88 -4.65 39.78
N PHE A 931 18.28 -5.83 39.99
CA PHE A 931 18.88 -6.88 40.81
C PHE A 931 20.19 -7.42 40.20
N ALA A 932 20.25 -7.65 38.89
CA ALA A 932 21.45 -8.11 38.21
C ALA A 932 22.57 -7.07 38.25
N ARG A 933 22.23 -5.77 38.20
CA ARG A 933 23.21 -4.68 38.37
C ARG A 933 23.83 -4.65 39.77
N LEU A 934 23.07 -4.99 40.81
CA LEU A 934 23.61 -5.07 42.17
C LEU A 934 24.66 -6.19 42.31
N GLU A 935 24.47 -7.30 41.59
CA GLU A 935 25.40 -8.44 41.59
C GLU A 935 26.66 -8.19 40.75
N LEU A 936 26.54 -7.40 39.68
CA LEU A 936 27.61 -7.14 38.70
C LEU A 936 28.53 -5.95 39.04
N GLU A 937 28.41 -5.37 40.25
CA GLU A 937 29.14 -4.14 40.64
C GLU A 937 29.06 -3.06 39.55
N TRP A 938 27.84 -2.76 39.10
CA TRP A 938 27.59 -1.96 37.90
C TRP A 938 28.39 -0.65 37.86
N PRO A 939 29.03 -0.31 36.72
CA PRO A 939 30.10 0.69 36.67
C PRO A 939 29.65 2.14 36.91
N VAL A 940 28.36 2.43 36.72
CA VAL A 940 27.80 3.80 36.86
C VAL A 940 26.41 3.74 37.50
N ASP A 941 26.14 4.60 38.48
CA ASP A 941 24.80 4.72 39.07
C ASP A 941 23.73 5.02 38.00
N SER A 942 22.75 4.13 37.90
CA SER A 942 21.64 4.23 36.94
C SER A 942 20.31 4.25 37.68
N ALA A 943 19.55 5.34 37.49
CA ALA A 943 18.28 5.57 38.17
C ALA A 943 17.10 4.75 37.62
N PHE A 944 17.27 4.10 36.46
CA PHE A 944 16.21 3.40 35.75
C PHE A 944 15.97 2.01 36.34
N VAL A 945 14.72 1.65 36.63
CA VAL A 945 14.34 0.26 37.00
C VAL A 945 13.61 -0.50 35.88
N LYS A 946 13.12 0.24 34.87
CA LYS A 946 12.63 -0.28 33.59
C LYS A 946 13.45 0.32 32.45
N SER A 947 13.40 -0.30 31.26
CA SER A 947 14.14 0.17 30.08
C SER A 947 13.83 1.64 29.77
N PRO A 948 14.85 2.51 29.66
CA PRO A 948 14.66 3.92 29.33
C PRO A 948 14.46 4.19 27.84
N LEU A 949 14.60 3.17 26.99
CA LEU A 949 14.68 3.37 25.55
C LEU A 949 13.42 3.99 24.93
N PRO A 950 12.18 3.60 25.31
CA PRO A 950 10.98 4.28 24.81
C PRO A 950 10.94 5.76 25.18
N PHE A 951 11.31 6.10 26.43
CA PHE A 951 11.39 7.48 26.90
C PHE A 951 12.46 8.29 26.14
N LEU A 952 13.66 7.71 25.98
CA LEU A 952 14.75 8.32 25.23
C LEU A 952 14.38 8.53 23.77
N ALA A 953 13.71 7.57 23.13
CA ALA A 953 13.24 7.66 21.76
C ALA A 953 12.26 8.84 21.59
N ALA A 954 11.24 8.94 22.45
CA ALA A 954 10.29 10.05 22.44
C ALA A 954 10.96 11.40 22.71
N LEU A 955 11.88 11.46 23.68
CA LEU A 955 12.61 12.68 24.02
C LEU A 955 13.48 13.17 22.86
N VAL A 956 14.26 12.29 22.25
CA VAL A 956 15.11 12.64 21.10
C VAL A 956 14.25 13.02 19.89
N HIS A 957 13.13 12.32 19.68
CA HIS A 957 12.17 12.67 18.64
C HIS A 957 11.64 14.10 18.81
N ILE A 958 11.19 14.47 20.01
CA ILE A 958 10.77 15.84 20.35
C ILE A 958 11.89 16.86 20.09
N ARG A 959 13.10 16.58 20.60
CA ARG A 959 14.24 17.51 20.50
C ARG A 959 14.73 17.74 19.08
N THR A 960 14.62 16.72 18.23
CA THR A 960 15.03 16.78 16.82
C THR A 960 13.88 17.09 15.87
N LYS A 961 12.66 17.22 16.40
CA LYS A 961 11.41 17.32 15.63
C LYS A 961 11.27 16.18 14.62
N GLY A 962 11.66 14.99 15.03
CA GLY A 962 11.68 13.78 14.22
C GLY A 962 12.78 13.69 13.16
N ASN A 963 13.68 14.66 13.04
CA ASN A 963 14.62 14.73 11.91
C ASN A 963 15.96 14.05 12.18
N GLY A 964 16.33 13.08 11.33
CA GLY A 964 17.73 12.72 11.04
C GLY A 964 18.57 12.23 12.22
N TYR A 965 17.97 11.66 13.27
CA TYR A 965 18.69 11.17 14.45
C TYR A 965 18.99 9.67 14.44
N GLN A 966 18.35 8.91 13.55
CA GLN A 966 18.39 7.46 13.58
C GLN A 966 19.78 6.84 13.37
N GLN A 967 20.66 7.53 12.64
CA GLN A 967 22.03 7.10 12.36
C GLN A 967 23.06 7.71 13.33
N SER A 968 22.61 8.51 14.28
CA SER A 968 23.49 9.05 15.31
C SER A 968 23.86 7.98 16.35
N HIS A 969 24.86 8.25 17.18
CA HIS A 969 25.25 7.33 18.25
C HIS A 969 24.10 7.08 19.24
N VAL A 970 23.27 8.09 19.52
CA VAL A 970 22.06 7.90 20.35
C VAL A 970 20.97 7.15 19.57
N GLY A 971 20.87 7.38 18.26
CA GLY A 971 19.98 6.63 17.38
C GLY A 971 20.26 5.12 17.41
N THR A 972 21.52 4.71 17.42
CA THR A 972 21.89 3.28 17.52
C THR A 972 21.59 2.69 18.90
N ILE A 973 21.74 3.48 19.98
CA ILE A 973 21.28 3.09 21.33
C ILE A 973 19.77 2.85 21.33
N ILE A 974 18.97 3.77 20.77
CA ILE A 974 17.52 3.62 20.63
C ILE A 974 17.15 2.41 19.75
N LYS A 975 18.00 2.01 18.80
CA LYS A 975 17.80 0.79 18.00
C LYS A 975 18.30 -0.48 18.68
N ALA A 976 18.84 -0.38 19.91
CA ALA A 976 19.52 -1.46 20.62
C ALA A 976 20.65 -2.12 19.79
N MET A 977 21.37 -1.32 19.00
CA MET A 977 22.52 -1.76 18.20
C MET A 977 23.81 -1.12 18.76
N PRO A 978 24.64 -1.88 19.49
CA PRO A 978 25.89 -1.38 20.04
C PRO A 978 26.87 -0.99 18.91
N LEU A 979 27.49 0.19 19.02
CA LEU A 979 28.62 0.58 18.18
C LEU A 979 29.94 0.09 18.79
N GLY A 980 30.93 -0.21 17.94
CA GLY A 980 32.32 -0.44 18.35
C GLY A 980 33.14 0.85 18.42
N ALA A 981 34.40 0.74 18.88
CA ALA A 981 35.31 1.87 19.05
C ALA A 981 35.67 2.58 17.71
N GLU A 982 35.60 1.86 16.59
CA GLU A 982 35.88 2.35 15.24
C GLU A 982 34.92 3.44 14.73
N TRP A 983 33.79 3.63 15.41
CA TRP A 983 32.75 4.60 15.04
C TRP A 983 32.97 6.00 15.64
N PHE A 984 33.99 6.19 16.49
CA PHE A 984 34.26 7.42 17.24
C PHE A 984 35.59 8.02 16.80
#